data_AF-A0A0M3JSZ4-F1
#
_entry.id   AF-A0A0M3JSZ4-F1
#
_cell.length_a   1.000
_cell.length_b   1.000
_cell.length_c   1.000
_cell.angle_alpha   90.00
_cell.angle_beta   90.00
_cell.angle_gamma   90.00
#
_symmetry.space_group_name_H-M   'P 1'
#
loop_
_entity.id
_entity.type
_entity.pdbx_description
1 polymer ?
#
loop_
_entity_poly.entity_id
_entity_poly.type
_entity_poly.pdbx_seq_one_letter_code
_entity_poly.pdbx_strand_id
1 'polypeptide(L)'
;FRRNRSASDSVVHDRRHQRYYTDHIELSVEIRNLIPEFSIENENLICILYENDDGDEKKWKLYSASEPQIAYGGHAEFVTLFAVDYVFERTQLIKIEIRNFSSRSSSSITSGNIVGSAIFKLDELIGAFGAQLCKVISPKATIASALSAQAFPMQSAEYRGTLIITGHLASKAEPVILQFVGRNLERRGKFFDETEVYFLIHRVENNDERTLLYQSEYIKNHSRPSWNVFNLQMKQIADNRNRLLEVSVMYRDEVGKIGFIGSFLTSYAKMKYGPGPENIYNVINHKKLTKKGYLNSGKFELTKFTDVSFYSFLDYITSGTQLHFAIAYDFSIKKSLTEEAQSHVDADFQMALRAIGEIIRDYSPNKLFPALGFGAKIPPAFYESQEFCLILMGLNLKQSQNFDTDPCCRGIDGVLDAYRKANRIVMPIEKATFYHIIHYVSKMAINSGAKGLHYYVLAIFTQSGPMEDLKEVLKALLHASKAPLSVIFIGLGDGNFDDFYRLAGKHHHESRNRPEREIVEFLELNSVFESTECAARNKRRIAERALHSVPWHLVSYMHKNNIAAKPPIQISRSPIFHASYLIPDRPTIYDDNDYWETKNKHGYCIRPKSSTPCRQRSHFDRSPTSRSNRANSAIDQTINLNRMNRIEALPPLSNRLDVIGLPYRSHSAIQSPHDEFQRHITQRQAFFFDDQTGSSVLERLSTLNFVEGNDENALRIHSRIAKTPSDFH
;
A
#
# COMPACT_ATOMS: atom_id res chain seq x y z
N PHE A 1 -28.46 25.45 -22.79
CA PHE A 1 -28.11 24.01 -22.87
C PHE A 1 -26.70 23.77 -22.32
N ARG A 2 -26.57 23.26 -21.08
CA ARG A 2 -25.30 22.64 -20.64
C ARG A 2 -25.25 21.23 -21.20
N ARG A 3 -24.14 20.82 -21.82
CA ARG A 3 -23.90 19.40 -22.14
C ARG A 3 -23.42 18.70 -20.88
N ASN A 4 -24.11 17.64 -20.45
CA ASN A 4 -23.61 16.78 -19.39
C ASN A 4 -22.31 16.12 -19.87
N ARG A 5 -21.18 16.46 -19.23
CA ARG A 5 -19.96 15.67 -19.33
C ARG A 5 -20.13 14.45 -18.44
N SER A 6 -19.73 13.27 -18.92
CA SER A 6 -19.64 12.07 -18.10
C SER A 6 -18.58 12.24 -17.02
N ALA A 7 -18.87 11.77 -15.79
CA ALA A 7 -17.97 11.90 -14.65
C ALA A 7 -16.62 11.15 -14.84
N SER A 8 -16.57 10.18 -15.75
CA SER A 8 -15.34 9.55 -16.23
C SER A 8 -14.37 10.54 -16.89
N ASP A 9 -14.89 11.42 -17.74
CA ASP A 9 -14.09 12.21 -18.67
C ASP A 9 -13.42 13.38 -17.95
N SER A 10 -14.07 13.97 -16.94
CA SER A 10 -13.46 14.94 -16.01
C SER A 10 -12.32 14.30 -15.20
N VAL A 11 -12.57 13.14 -14.59
CA VAL A 11 -11.59 12.43 -13.74
C VAL A 11 -10.36 11.93 -14.52
N VAL A 12 -10.40 11.91 -15.86
CA VAL A 12 -9.25 11.56 -16.71
C VAL A 12 -8.58 12.78 -17.36
N HIS A 13 -9.30 13.89 -17.62
CA HIS A 13 -8.68 15.09 -18.21
C HIS A 13 -8.08 16.07 -17.19
N ASP A 14 -8.61 16.15 -15.95
CA ASP A 14 -8.03 17.02 -14.91
C ASP A 14 -6.68 16.48 -14.37
N ARG A 15 -6.37 15.18 -14.62
CA ARG A 15 -5.08 14.55 -14.28
C ARG A 15 -3.85 15.21 -14.91
N ARG A 16 -4.02 16.12 -15.88
CA ARG A 16 -2.91 16.83 -16.53
C ARG A 16 -2.32 17.96 -15.67
N HIS A 17 -2.96 18.34 -14.56
CA HIS A 17 -2.48 19.39 -13.66
C HIS A 17 -2.26 18.97 -12.20
N GLN A 18 -2.65 17.75 -11.80
CA GLN A 18 -2.41 17.23 -10.45
C GLN A 18 -0.98 16.70 -10.27
N ARG A 19 -0.03 17.64 -10.15
CA ARG A 19 1.33 17.39 -9.61
C ARG A 19 1.40 17.41 -8.08
N TYR A 20 0.26 17.61 -7.43
CA TYR A 20 0.11 17.66 -5.98
C TYR A 20 -0.97 16.65 -5.57
N TYR A 21 -0.52 15.47 -5.14
CA TYR A 21 -1.34 14.52 -4.39
C TYR A 21 -1.07 14.74 -2.90
N THR A 22 -1.62 15.81 -2.34
CA THR A 22 -1.79 15.90 -0.89
C THR A 22 -2.86 14.91 -0.47
N ASP A 23 -2.43 13.79 0.12
CA ASP A 23 -3.32 12.99 0.96
C ASP A 23 -3.54 13.76 2.27
N HIS A 24 -4.69 13.57 2.92
CA HIS A 24 -4.98 14.15 4.24
C HIS A 24 -5.07 13.05 5.30
N ILE A 25 -4.56 13.33 6.50
CA ILE A 25 -4.60 12.42 7.65
C ILE A 25 -5.21 13.11 8.87
N GLU A 26 -6.16 12.44 9.53
CA GLU A 26 -6.90 12.94 10.68
C GLU A 26 -6.26 12.42 11.97
N LEU A 27 -5.66 13.31 12.77
CA LEU A 27 -4.93 12.94 13.99
C LEU A 27 -5.86 12.99 15.21
N SER A 28 -6.07 11.84 15.83
CA SER A 28 -6.66 11.73 17.18
C SER A 28 -5.55 11.72 18.25
N VAL A 29 -5.82 12.34 19.39
CA VAL A 29 -4.86 12.49 20.50
C VAL A 29 -5.47 12.01 21.82
N GLU A 30 -4.70 11.24 22.56
CA GLU A 30 -5.02 10.75 23.90
C GLU A 30 -3.81 10.94 24.83
N ILE A 31 -4.05 11.27 26.10
CA ILE A 31 -3.05 11.33 27.17
C ILE A 31 -3.34 10.22 28.17
N ARG A 32 -2.30 9.50 28.61
CA ARG A 32 -2.33 8.53 29.71
C ARG A 32 -1.22 8.81 30.72
N ASN A 33 -1.45 8.41 31.97
CA ASN A 33 -0.45 8.43 33.04
C ASN A 33 0.17 9.82 33.29
N LEU A 34 -0.60 10.89 33.09
CA LEU A 34 -0.15 12.25 33.44
C LEU A 34 0.11 12.32 34.96
N ILE A 35 1.27 12.84 35.37
CA ILE A 35 1.70 12.85 36.78
C ILE A 35 0.70 13.63 37.65
N PRO A 36 0.36 13.18 38.89
CA PRO A 36 -0.63 13.83 39.74
C PRO A 36 -0.42 15.32 40.04
N GLU A 37 0.83 15.81 40.03
CA GLU A 37 1.17 17.24 40.14
C GLU A 37 0.64 18.09 38.99
N PHE A 38 0.28 17.46 37.87
CA PHE A 38 -0.40 18.04 36.71
C PHE A 38 -1.80 17.42 36.50
N SER A 39 -2.41 16.85 37.54
CA SER A 39 -3.73 16.20 37.44
C SER A 39 -4.85 17.19 37.12
N ILE A 40 -5.89 16.67 36.48
CA ILE A 40 -6.94 17.44 35.80
C ILE A 40 -8.08 17.87 36.76
N GLU A 41 -7.91 17.67 38.06
CA GLU A 41 -9.01 17.72 39.04
C GLU A 41 -9.55 19.13 39.33
N ASN A 42 -8.89 20.19 38.86
CA ASN A 42 -9.35 21.59 39.03
C ASN A 42 -9.02 22.53 37.84
N GLU A 43 -8.50 22.05 36.70
CA GLU A 43 -8.01 22.92 35.62
C GLU A 43 -8.49 22.51 34.23
N ASN A 44 -8.80 23.50 33.37
CA ASN A 44 -9.14 23.23 31.98
C ASN A 44 -7.85 22.95 31.18
N LEU A 45 -7.69 21.71 30.71
CA LEU A 45 -6.63 21.36 29.77
C LEU A 45 -7.01 21.74 28.33
N ILE A 46 -6.01 22.16 27.56
CA ILE A 46 -6.11 22.33 26.10
C ILE A 46 -4.91 21.65 25.42
N CYS A 47 -5.19 20.81 24.43
CA CYS A 47 -4.20 20.27 23.50
C CYS A 47 -4.06 21.21 22.30
N ILE A 48 -2.84 21.65 22.01
CA ILE A 48 -2.56 22.62 20.94
C ILE A 48 -1.57 21.98 19.96
N LEU A 49 -1.93 21.96 18.68
CA LEU A 49 -1.12 21.40 17.61
C LEU A 49 -0.39 22.52 16.85
N TYR A 50 0.92 22.37 16.71
CA TYR A 50 1.77 23.20 15.86
C TYR A 50 2.44 22.34 14.78
N GLU A 51 2.59 22.89 13.59
CA GLU A 51 3.38 22.31 12.50
C GLU A 51 4.69 23.08 12.31
N ASN A 52 5.76 22.37 11.94
CA ASN A 52 6.97 22.95 11.38
C ASN A 52 7.47 22.13 10.18
N ASP A 53 7.83 22.81 9.08
CA ASP A 53 8.26 22.21 7.82
C ASP A 53 9.68 22.64 7.38
N ASP A 54 10.44 23.35 8.22
CA ASP A 54 11.77 23.88 7.90
C ASP A 54 12.89 23.54 8.90
N GLY A 55 12.55 22.92 10.04
CA GLY A 55 13.49 22.54 11.10
C GLY A 55 13.89 23.69 12.04
N ASP A 56 13.31 24.88 11.91
CA ASP A 56 13.61 26.04 12.77
C ASP A 56 12.67 26.08 14.00
N GLU A 57 13.25 25.87 15.17
CA GLU A 57 12.58 25.96 16.48
C GLU A 57 11.83 27.27 16.75
N LYS A 58 12.11 28.33 15.99
CA LYS A 58 11.44 29.64 16.10
C LYS A 58 10.20 29.75 15.20
N LYS A 59 9.95 28.78 14.30
CA LYS A 59 8.91 28.84 13.27
C LYS A 59 7.85 27.74 13.39
N TRP A 60 7.41 27.48 14.61
CA TRP A 60 6.22 26.68 14.89
C TRP A 60 4.95 27.44 14.46
N LYS A 61 4.26 26.95 13.43
CA LYS A 61 2.97 27.49 12.98
C LYS A 61 1.87 26.90 13.86
N LEU A 62 1.07 27.74 14.52
CA LEU A 62 -0.14 27.28 15.21
C LEU A 62 -1.12 26.73 14.16
N TYR A 63 -1.52 25.46 14.31
CA TYR A 63 -2.43 24.80 13.39
C TYR A 63 -3.86 24.79 13.93
N SER A 64 -4.05 24.27 15.15
CA SER A 64 -5.37 24.16 15.80
C SER A 64 -5.21 23.88 17.31
N ALA A 65 -6.33 23.89 18.04
CA ALA A 65 -6.42 23.52 19.44
C ALA A 65 -7.71 22.74 19.73
N SER A 66 -7.70 21.92 20.78
CA SER A 66 -8.83 21.07 21.20
C SER A 66 -8.92 20.97 22.73
N GLU A 67 -10.14 21.01 23.25
CA GLU A 67 -10.46 20.70 24.64
C GLU A 67 -10.79 19.20 24.78
N PRO A 68 -10.47 18.55 25.91
CA PRO A 68 -10.77 17.15 26.12
C PRO A 68 -12.27 16.96 26.39
N GLN A 69 -12.87 15.91 25.83
CA GLN A 69 -14.25 15.49 26.18
C GLN A 69 -14.27 14.62 27.43
N ILE A 70 -13.19 13.86 27.65
CA ILE A 70 -13.02 12.97 28.79
C ILE A 70 -11.70 13.36 29.46
N ALA A 71 -11.74 13.60 30.75
CA ALA A 71 -10.58 13.97 31.56
C ALA A 71 -10.77 13.48 33.00
N TYR A 72 -9.97 12.51 33.46
CA TYR A 72 -10.01 11.97 34.82
C TYR A 72 -8.70 11.25 35.17
N GLY A 73 -8.21 11.36 36.41
CA GLY A 73 -7.13 10.51 36.93
C GLY A 73 -5.84 10.44 36.09
N GLY A 74 -5.48 11.52 35.39
CA GLY A 74 -4.32 11.56 34.48
C GLY A 74 -4.54 10.93 33.10
N HIS A 75 -5.78 10.58 32.74
CA HIS A 75 -6.26 10.27 31.39
C HIS A 75 -6.95 11.50 30.78
N ALA A 76 -6.72 11.77 29.49
CA ALA A 76 -7.52 12.74 28.73
C ALA A 76 -7.68 12.33 27.25
N GLU A 77 -8.87 12.52 26.68
CA GLU A 77 -9.21 12.17 25.30
C GLU A 77 -9.81 13.37 24.55
N PHE A 78 -9.25 13.69 23.38
CA PHE A 78 -9.56 14.91 22.61
C PHE A 78 -10.37 14.55 21.34
N VAL A 79 -11.56 15.15 21.21
CA VAL A 79 -12.52 14.81 20.13
C VAL A 79 -12.09 15.35 18.77
N THR A 80 -11.40 16.50 18.75
CA THR A 80 -11.10 17.19 17.51
C THR A 80 -10.01 16.45 16.76
N LEU A 81 -10.42 15.68 15.75
CA LEU A 81 -9.52 15.12 14.76
C LEU A 81 -8.80 16.27 14.05
N PHE A 82 -7.50 16.38 14.25
CA PHE A 82 -6.68 17.36 13.56
C PHE A 82 -6.38 16.83 12.15
N ALA A 83 -7.19 17.19 11.16
CA ALA A 83 -6.87 16.95 9.76
C ALA A 83 -5.59 17.72 9.38
N VAL A 84 -4.58 17.03 8.86
CA VAL A 84 -3.30 17.59 8.42
C VAL A 84 -3.02 17.15 6.98
N ASP A 85 -2.54 18.08 6.16
CA ASP A 85 -2.09 17.82 4.79
C ASP A 85 -0.76 17.07 4.84
N TYR A 86 -0.69 15.90 4.19
CA TYR A 86 0.51 15.09 4.14
C TYR A 86 1.24 15.24 2.80
N VAL A 87 2.56 15.43 2.86
CA VAL A 87 3.46 15.58 1.71
C VAL A 87 4.65 14.64 1.89
N PHE A 88 4.69 13.53 1.14
CA PHE A 88 5.70 12.47 1.27
C PHE A 88 7.14 12.98 1.16
N GLU A 89 7.38 13.93 0.26
CA GLU A 89 8.69 14.50 -0.02
C GLU A 89 9.18 15.52 1.04
N ARG A 90 8.49 15.63 2.20
CA ARG A 90 8.82 16.55 3.30
C ARG A 90 8.88 15.86 4.66
N THR A 91 9.91 16.21 5.44
CA THR A 91 9.92 15.99 6.89
C THR A 91 8.99 17.00 7.58
N GLN A 92 7.70 16.66 7.71
CA GLN A 92 6.75 17.45 8.49
C GLN A 92 6.86 17.10 9.98
N LEU A 93 7.12 18.11 10.82
CA LEU A 93 7.22 17.99 12.27
C LEU A 93 5.92 18.48 12.92
N ILE A 94 5.35 17.64 13.77
CA ILE A 94 4.15 17.97 14.56
C ILE A 94 4.57 18.08 16.03
N LYS A 95 4.22 19.22 16.64
CA LYS A 95 4.33 19.44 18.08
C LYS A 95 2.95 19.45 18.69
N ILE A 96 2.75 18.61 19.70
CA ILE A 96 1.61 18.71 20.61
C ILE A 96 2.10 19.42 21.88
N GLU A 97 1.45 20.51 22.24
CA GLU A 97 1.67 21.26 23.47
C GLU A 97 0.41 21.25 24.31
N ILE A 98 0.55 20.84 25.57
CA ILE A 98 -0.55 20.71 26.52
C ILE A 98 -0.46 21.90 27.47
N ARG A 99 -1.55 22.69 27.55
CA ARG A 99 -1.68 23.82 28.48
C ARG A 99 -2.74 23.55 29.54
N ASN A 100 -2.55 24.14 30.71
CA ASN A 100 -3.61 24.36 31.70
C ASN A 100 -4.11 25.81 31.66
N PHE A 101 -5.38 26.00 32.03
CA PHE A 101 -6.00 27.32 32.17
C PHE A 101 -6.83 27.39 33.45
N SER A 102 -6.58 28.42 34.26
CA SER A 102 -7.49 28.79 35.35
C SER A 102 -8.72 29.50 34.78
N SER A 103 -9.90 29.30 35.38
CA SER A 103 -11.16 29.93 34.93
C SER A 103 -11.21 31.46 35.05
N ARG A 104 -10.13 32.11 35.51
CA ARG A 104 -10.00 33.58 35.65
C ARG A 104 -9.24 34.26 34.50
N SER A 105 -8.56 33.52 33.63
CA SER A 105 -7.79 34.11 32.52
C SER A 105 -8.61 34.21 31.24
N SER A 106 -9.29 35.35 31.04
CA SER A 106 -10.12 35.63 29.85
C SER A 106 -9.31 36.08 28.62
N SER A 107 -8.16 35.47 28.35
CA SER A 107 -7.24 35.85 27.28
C SER A 107 -6.54 34.65 26.65
N SER A 108 -6.53 34.60 25.32
CA SER A 108 -5.84 33.70 24.38
C SER A 108 -5.63 32.22 24.76
N ILE A 109 -5.96 31.33 23.83
CA ILE A 109 -5.65 29.88 23.87
C ILE A 109 -4.13 29.60 23.94
N THR A 110 -3.27 30.62 23.79
CA THR A 110 -1.80 30.53 23.98
C THR A 110 -1.29 31.02 25.35
N SER A 111 -2.13 31.56 26.24
CA SER A 111 -1.70 32.23 27.48
C SER A 111 -1.60 31.34 28.73
N GLY A 112 -2.04 30.09 28.68
CA GLY A 112 -1.99 29.12 29.79
C GLY A 112 -0.59 28.55 30.04
N ASN A 113 -0.37 27.97 31.22
CA ASN A 113 0.94 27.41 31.58
C ASN A 113 1.15 26.08 30.84
N ILE A 114 2.40 25.79 30.47
CA ILE A 114 2.74 24.59 29.70
C ILE A 114 2.90 23.40 30.64
N VAL A 115 1.90 22.52 30.63
CA VAL A 115 1.91 21.21 31.31
C VAL A 115 2.95 20.30 30.66
N GLY A 116 3.11 20.37 29.35
CA GLY A 116 4.21 19.73 28.66
C GLY A 116 4.08 19.74 27.15
N SER A 117 5.02 19.10 26.47
CA SER A 117 4.99 18.94 25.02
C SER A 117 5.69 17.67 24.55
N ALA A 118 5.29 17.20 23.37
CA ALA A 118 5.95 16.15 22.61
C ALA A 118 6.08 16.61 21.15
N ILE A 119 7.18 16.24 20.49
CA ILE A 119 7.38 16.44 19.05
C ILE A 119 7.56 15.06 18.40
N PHE A 120 6.94 14.88 17.25
CA PHE A 120 7.09 13.71 16.40
C PHE A 120 7.10 14.14 14.94
N LYS A 121 7.54 13.26 14.05
CA LYS A 121 7.41 13.48 12.61
C LYS A 121 6.14 12.81 12.06
N LEU A 122 5.54 13.36 11.01
CA LEU A 122 4.35 12.78 10.38
C LEU A 122 4.66 11.47 9.60
N ASP A 123 5.85 11.36 9.00
CA ASP A 123 6.34 10.12 8.36
C ASP A 123 6.50 8.96 9.36
N GLU A 124 6.99 9.24 10.57
CA GLU A 124 7.13 8.29 11.68
C GLU A 124 5.76 7.74 12.13
N LEU A 125 4.72 8.60 12.17
CA LEU A 125 3.36 8.16 12.52
C LEU A 125 2.77 7.26 11.44
N ILE A 126 2.96 7.61 10.18
CA ILE A 126 2.40 6.91 9.02
C ILE A 126 3.11 5.57 8.78
N GLY A 127 4.42 5.51 9.01
CA GLY A 127 5.20 4.27 8.96
C GLY A 127 5.05 3.36 10.20
N ALA A 128 4.46 3.86 11.29
CA ALA A 128 4.20 3.05 12.48
C ALA A 128 3.07 2.04 12.26
N PHE A 129 3.18 0.88 12.92
CA PHE A 129 2.18 -0.18 12.85
C PHE A 129 0.82 0.32 13.37
N GLY A 130 -0.23 0.20 12.55
CA GLY A 130 -1.57 0.70 12.87
C GLY A 130 -1.69 2.23 12.88
N ALA A 131 -0.72 2.95 12.29
CA ALA A 131 -0.65 4.41 12.25
C ALA A 131 -0.75 5.07 13.65
N GLN A 132 -0.13 4.46 14.66
CA GLN A 132 -0.14 4.93 16.05
C GLN A 132 1.28 5.12 16.61
N LEU A 133 1.50 6.23 17.31
CA LEU A 133 2.71 6.49 18.10
C LEU A 133 2.38 6.68 19.57
N CYS A 134 3.28 6.20 20.42
CA CYS A 134 3.37 6.58 21.83
C CYS A 134 4.61 7.47 22.01
N LYS A 135 4.44 8.65 22.59
CA LYS A 135 5.51 9.62 22.87
C LYS A 135 5.47 10.04 24.34
N VAL A 136 6.61 10.37 24.92
CA VAL A 136 6.66 10.92 26.28
C VAL A 136 6.34 12.41 26.24
N ILE A 137 5.48 12.85 27.16
CA ILE A 137 5.22 14.27 27.42
C ILE A 137 6.36 14.78 28.30
N SER A 138 7.07 15.80 27.82
CA SER A 138 8.23 16.41 28.48
C SER A 138 7.95 17.87 28.87
N PRO A 139 8.72 18.49 29.79
CA PRO A 139 8.59 19.92 30.09
C PRO A 139 8.75 20.81 28.85
N LYS A 140 9.66 20.45 27.95
CA LYS A 140 9.97 21.20 26.72
C LYS A 140 10.59 20.27 25.68
N ALA A 141 9.78 19.78 24.73
CA ALA A 141 10.29 19.04 23.59
C ALA A 141 11.10 19.96 22.66
N THR A 142 12.10 19.41 21.98
CA THR A 142 12.89 20.08 20.93
C THR A 142 12.95 19.25 19.65
N ILE A 143 13.07 19.92 18.50
CA ILE A 143 13.31 19.29 17.19
C ILE A 143 14.58 18.42 17.25
N ALA A 144 15.63 18.90 17.93
CA ALA A 144 16.86 18.13 18.14
C ALA A 144 16.62 16.82 18.91
N SER A 145 15.81 16.84 19.99
CA SER A 145 15.43 15.62 20.71
C SER A 145 14.55 14.67 19.88
N ALA A 146 13.64 15.20 19.07
CA ALA A 146 12.71 14.40 18.26
C ALA A 146 13.36 13.76 17.02
N LEU A 147 14.38 14.41 16.44
CA LEU A 147 15.18 13.88 15.33
C LEU A 147 16.34 12.98 15.79
N SER A 148 16.57 12.84 17.10
CA SER A 148 17.59 11.93 17.64
C SER A 148 17.25 10.47 17.34
N ALA A 149 18.08 9.82 16.53
CA ALA A 149 18.00 8.36 16.32
C ALA A 149 18.45 7.55 17.56
N GLN A 150 18.99 8.20 18.59
CA GLN A 150 19.28 7.60 19.88
C GLN A 150 18.18 7.95 20.87
N ALA A 151 17.43 6.92 21.29
CA ALA A 151 16.58 7.01 22.47
C ALA A 151 17.49 7.05 23.71
N PHE A 152 17.89 8.26 24.11
CA PHE A 152 18.51 8.49 25.41
C PHE A 152 17.57 7.98 26.50
N PRO A 153 18.05 7.26 27.53
CA PRO A 153 17.24 6.95 28.69
C PRO A 153 16.78 8.26 29.34
N MET A 154 15.49 8.61 29.19
CA MET A 154 14.95 9.82 29.79
C MET A 154 15.15 9.76 31.30
N GLN A 155 15.69 10.83 31.85
CA GLN A 155 15.78 10.98 33.30
C GLN A 155 14.36 11.11 33.85
N SER A 156 14.07 10.45 34.97
CA SER A 156 12.70 10.38 35.53
C SER A 156 12.08 11.76 35.79
N ALA A 157 12.90 12.79 36.04
CA ALA A 157 12.49 14.18 36.21
C ALA A 157 11.92 14.86 34.94
N GLU A 158 12.11 14.28 33.75
CA GLU A 158 11.58 14.81 32.48
C GLU A 158 10.31 14.10 32.00
N TYR A 159 9.93 12.97 32.60
CA TYR A 159 8.64 12.33 32.29
C TYR A 159 7.51 13.12 32.95
N ARG A 160 6.48 13.51 32.19
CA ARG A 160 5.23 14.08 32.74
C ARG A 160 3.98 13.26 32.44
N GLY A 161 4.04 12.37 31.44
CA GLY A 161 2.94 11.51 31.01
C GLY A 161 3.24 10.86 29.66
N THR A 162 2.29 10.07 29.15
CA THR A 162 2.38 9.43 27.83
C THR A 162 1.32 10.03 26.90
N LEU A 163 1.75 10.50 25.73
CA LEU A 163 0.91 10.93 24.64
C LEU A 163 0.74 9.79 23.63
N ILE A 164 -0.49 9.46 23.28
CA ILE A 164 -0.84 8.51 22.22
C ILE A 164 -1.43 9.31 21.07
N ILE A 165 -0.88 9.15 19.87
CA ILE A 165 -1.35 9.78 18.64
C ILE A 165 -1.74 8.67 17.68
N THR A 166 -2.97 8.70 17.15
CA THR A 166 -3.41 7.76 16.11
C THR A 166 -3.89 8.54 14.89
N GLY A 167 -3.33 8.23 13.72
CA GLY A 167 -3.69 8.83 12.45
C GLY A 167 -4.74 7.99 11.71
N HIS A 168 -5.83 8.64 11.30
CA HIS A 168 -6.93 8.05 10.55
C HIS A 168 -6.93 8.57 9.12
N LEU A 169 -7.28 7.72 8.15
CA LEU A 169 -7.46 8.14 6.76
C LEU A 169 -8.93 8.40 6.49
N ALA A 170 -9.22 9.56 5.89
CA ALA A 170 -10.58 10.00 5.58
C ALA A 170 -11.33 8.94 4.74
N SER A 171 -12.61 8.71 5.07
CA SER A 171 -13.44 7.69 4.42
C SER A 171 -13.68 7.99 2.93
N LYS A 172 -12.87 7.40 2.05
CA LYS A 172 -13.00 7.48 0.60
C LYS A 172 -14.34 6.90 0.12
N ALA A 173 -14.83 7.42 -1.01
CA ALA A 173 -16.03 6.92 -1.68
C ALA A 173 -15.72 5.63 -2.43
N GLU A 174 -16.59 4.63 -2.30
CA GLU A 174 -16.44 3.30 -2.91
C GLU A 174 -17.65 3.05 -3.84
N PRO A 175 -17.71 3.69 -5.03
CA PRO A 175 -18.83 3.52 -5.94
C PRO A 175 -18.79 2.14 -6.62
N VAL A 176 -19.89 1.39 -6.47
CA VAL A 176 -20.20 0.21 -7.27
C VAL A 176 -21.01 0.66 -8.47
N ILE A 177 -20.41 0.53 -9.66
CA ILE A 177 -21.00 0.85 -10.95
C ILE A 177 -21.81 -0.36 -11.41
N LEU A 178 -23.08 -0.15 -11.72
CA LEU A 178 -24.06 -1.18 -12.05
C LEU A 178 -24.79 -0.86 -13.36
N GLN A 179 -25.21 -1.90 -14.07
CA GLN A 179 -26.21 -1.79 -15.13
C GLN A 179 -27.06 -3.05 -15.19
N PHE A 180 -28.37 -2.88 -15.36
CA PHE A 180 -29.32 -3.97 -15.54
C PHE A 180 -30.04 -3.88 -16.89
N VAL A 181 -30.38 -5.05 -17.43
CA VAL A 181 -31.23 -5.23 -18.62
C VAL A 181 -32.35 -6.21 -18.29
N GLY A 182 -33.58 -5.84 -18.61
CA GLY A 182 -34.73 -6.75 -18.54
C GLY A 182 -34.86 -7.60 -19.80
N ARG A 183 -35.49 -8.78 -19.69
CA ARG A 183 -35.93 -9.57 -20.83
C ARG A 183 -37.34 -10.10 -20.63
N ASN A 184 -38.19 -9.89 -21.64
CA ASN A 184 -39.58 -10.37 -21.69
C ASN A 184 -40.37 -10.09 -20.40
N LEU A 185 -40.25 -8.87 -19.88
CA LEU A 185 -40.96 -8.46 -18.67
C LEU A 185 -42.47 -8.43 -18.94
N GLU A 186 -43.25 -8.82 -17.94
CA GLU A 186 -44.70 -8.97 -18.12
C GLU A 186 -45.36 -7.62 -18.48
N ARG A 187 -46.24 -7.65 -19.47
CA ARG A 187 -47.05 -6.52 -19.93
C ARG A 187 -48.40 -6.52 -19.22
N ARG A 188 -49.00 -5.35 -19.05
CA ARG A 188 -50.39 -5.21 -18.56
C ARG A 188 -51.38 -5.51 -19.68
N GLY A 189 -51.11 -5.05 -20.89
CA GLY A 189 -51.92 -5.24 -22.10
C GLY A 189 -51.40 -6.37 -22.97
N LYS A 190 -52.32 -7.09 -23.65
CA LYS A 190 -51.97 -8.04 -24.72
C LYS A 190 -51.75 -7.39 -26.08
N PHE A 191 -52.33 -6.21 -26.28
CA PHE A 191 -52.25 -5.37 -27.48
C PHE A 191 -52.11 -3.92 -27.01
N PHE A 192 -51.34 -3.10 -27.74
CA PHE A 192 -51.10 -1.68 -27.45
C PHE A 192 -50.86 -1.36 -25.96
N ASP A 193 -49.76 -1.89 -25.43
CA ASP A 193 -49.29 -1.56 -24.07
C ASP A 193 -48.25 -0.44 -24.16
N GLU A 194 -48.64 0.76 -23.72
CA GLU A 194 -47.77 1.95 -23.61
C GLU A 194 -47.16 2.13 -22.20
N THR A 195 -47.35 1.17 -21.29
CA THR A 195 -46.85 1.32 -19.92
C THR A 195 -45.32 1.35 -19.84
N GLU A 196 -44.81 2.07 -18.83
CA GLU A 196 -43.40 2.38 -18.66
C GLU A 196 -42.78 1.53 -17.55
N VAL A 197 -41.82 0.67 -17.88
CA VAL A 197 -41.11 -0.15 -16.90
C VAL A 197 -39.99 0.65 -16.23
N TYR A 198 -39.89 0.49 -14.92
CA TYR A 198 -38.77 0.98 -14.11
C TYR A 198 -38.50 -0.03 -12.97
N PHE A 199 -37.38 0.14 -12.27
CA PHE A 199 -37.07 -0.68 -11.09
C PHE A 199 -36.64 0.18 -9.89
N LEU A 200 -36.81 -0.41 -8.71
CA LEU A 200 -36.41 0.11 -7.41
C LEU A 200 -35.44 -0.88 -6.77
N ILE A 201 -34.32 -0.42 -6.23
CA ILE A 201 -33.43 -1.23 -5.38
C ILE A 201 -33.62 -0.78 -3.93
N HIS A 202 -34.00 -1.70 -3.06
CA HIS A 202 -34.04 -1.49 -1.62
C HIS A 202 -32.99 -2.36 -0.94
N ARG A 203 -32.31 -1.84 0.09
CA ARG A 203 -31.66 -2.67 1.11
C ARG A 203 -32.76 -3.20 2.03
N VAL A 204 -32.74 -4.50 2.35
CA VAL A 204 -33.62 -5.05 3.40
C VAL A 204 -32.86 -5.02 4.73
N GLU A 205 -33.53 -4.56 5.78
CA GLU A 205 -32.95 -4.36 7.10
C GLU A 205 -33.08 -5.60 8.00
N ASN A 206 -32.33 -5.60 9.12
CA ASN A 206 -32.37 -6.71 10.10
C ASN A 206 -33.74 -6.89 10.78
N ASN A 207 -34.66 -5.93 10.57
CA ASN A 207 -36.06 -5.91 11.00
C ASN A 207 -37.04 -5.99 9.80
N ASP A 208 -36.57 -6.46 8.63
CA ASP A 208 -37.30 -6.55 7.35
C ASP A 208 -37.79 -5.22 6.73
N GLU A 209 -37.46 -4.07 7.32
CA GLU A 209 -37.70 -2.76 6.70
C GLU A 209 -36.91 -2.59 5.39
N ARG A 210 -37.34 -1.68 4.52
CA ARG A 210 -36.79 -1.52 3.16
C ARG A 210 -36.32 -0.09 2.90
N THR A 211 -35.01 0.13 2.96
CA THR A 211 -34.41 1.43 2.63
C THR A 211 -34.20 1.53 1.12
N LEU A 212 -34.91 2.45 0.45
CA LEU A 212 -34.72 2.72 -0.98
C LEU A 212 -33.32 3.28 -1.24
N LEU A 213 -32.55 2.60 -2.10
CA LEU A 213 -31.21 3.03 -2.52
C LEU A 213 -31.22 3.68 -3.92
N TYR A 214 -32.08 3.21 -4.83
CA TYR A 214 -32.09 3.64 -6.23
C TYR A 214 -33.45 3.46 -6.90
N GLN A 215 -33.79 4.37 -7.82
CA GLN A 215 -34.88 4.26 -8.78
C GLN A 215 -34.32 4.52 -10.19
N SER A 216 -34.65 3.66 -11.16
CA SER A 216 -34.25 3.82 -12.56
C SER A 216 -35.09 4.87 -13.31
N GLU A 217 -34.66 5.23 -14.53
CA GLU A 217 -35.57 5.84 -15.48
C GLU A 217 -36.68 4.87 -15.97
N TYR A 218 -37.65 5.46 -16.67
CA TYR A 218 -38.88 4.86 -17.17
C TYR A 218 -38.73 4.47 -18.65
N ILE A 219 -39.05 3.23 -19.02
CA ILE A 219 -38.81 2.68 -20.37
C ILE A 219 -40.06 1.95 -20.91
N LYS A 220 -40.66 2.45 -22.00
CA LYS A 220 -41.83 1.85 -22.69
C LYS A 220 -41.61 0.48 -23.37
N ASN A 221 -40.39 -0.07 -23.31
CA ASN A 221 -40.04 -1.36 -23.92
C ASN A 221 -39.95 -2.47 -22.87
N HIS A 222 -41.04 -3.22 -22.65
CA HIS A 222 -41.05 -4.39 -21.75
C HIS A 222 -40.23 -5.59 -22.28
N SER A 223 -40.03 -5.70 -23.59
CA SER A 223 -39.42 -6.90 -24.19
C SER A 223 -37.92 -6.97 -23.96
N ARG A 224 -37.22 -5.82 -24.01
CA ARG A 224 -35.80 -5.71 -23.62
C ARG A 224 -35.45 -4.29 -23.16
N PRO A 225 -35.94 -3.83 -21.99
CA PRO A 225 -35.53 -2.56 -21.43
C PRO A 225 -34.06 -2.64 -21.02
N SER A 226 -33.27 -1.66 -21.42
CA SER A 226 -31.87 -1.54 -21.06
C SER A 226 -31.70 -0.21 -20.35
N TRP A 227 -31.55 -0.25 -19.03
CA TRP A 227 -31.42 0.96 -18.23
C TRP A 227 -30.01 1.56 -18.33
N ASN A 228 -29.90 2.83 -17.97
CA ASN A 228 -28.62 3.53 -17.87
C ASN A 228 -27.67 2.86 -16.86
N VAL A 229 -26.38 3.11 -17.03
CA VAL A 229 -25.37 2.80 -16.02
C VAL A 229 -25.57 3.74 -14.83
N PHE A 230 -25.60 3.19 -13.62
CA PHE A 230 -25.79 3.93 -12.37
C PHE A 230 -24.79 3.51 -11.30
N ASN A 231 -24.63 4.33 -10.26
CA ASN A 231 -23.66 4.11 -9.19
C ASN A 231 -24.37 4.03 -7.84
N LEU A 232 -23.91 3.14 -6.95
CA LEU A 232 -24.30 3.08 -5.54
C LEU A 232 -23.05 3.02 -4.65
N GLN A 233 -23.09 3.58 -3.43
CA GLN A 233 -21.95 3.52 -2.52
C GLN A 233 -21.88 2.16 -1.81
N MET A 234 -20.71 1.54 -1.73
CA MET A 234 -20.49 0.24 -1.07
C MET A 234 -21.18 0.16 0.30
N LYS A 235 -20.94 1.17 1.16
CA LYS A 235 -21.49 1.27 2.52
C LYS A 235 -23.02 1.44 2.59
N GLN A 236 -23.66 1.84 1.49
CA GLN A 236 -25.13 1.85 1.37
C GLN A 236 -25.67 0.46 0.98
N ILE A 237 -24.96 -0.26 0.10
CA ILE A 237 -25.36 -1.57 -0.40
C ILE A 237 -25.11 -2.67 0.63
N ALA A 238 -23.93 -2.66 1.25
CA ALA A 238 -23.34 -3.82 1.91
C ALA A 238 -22.46 -3.41 3.10
N ASP A 239 -23.11 -3.07 4.21
CA ASP A 239 -22.51 -3.12 5.55
C ASP A 239 -22.01 -4.55 5.89
N ASN A 240 -22.73 -5.55 5.39
CA ASN A 240 -22.33 -6.94 5.28
C ASN A 240 -22.35 -7.34 3.79
N ARG A 241 -21.32 -8.06 3.30
CA ARG A 241 -21.27 -8.51 1.89
C ARG A 241 -22.48 -9.36 1.47
N ASN A 242 -23.11 -10.05 2.43
CA ASN A 242 -24.31 -10.88 2.24
C ASN A 242 -25.63 -10.14 2.54
N ARG A 243 -25.59 -8.84 2.83
CA ARG A 243 -26.78 -7.98 2.99
C ARG A 243 -27.70 -8.14 1.78
N LEU A 244 -28.98 -8.40 2.04
CA LEU A 244 -29.98 -8.59 1.00
C LEU A 244 -30.43 -7.27 0.38
N LEU A 245 -30.58 -7.31 -0.93
CA LEU A 245 -31.13 -6.25 -1.76
C LEU A 245 -32.38 -6.79 -2.47
N GLU A 246 -33.51 -6.10 -2.32
CA GLU A 246 -34.72 -6.39 -3.08
C GLU A 246 -34.79 -5.47 -4.28
N VAL A 247 -34.72 -6.06 -5.48
CA VAL A 247 -34.96 -5.35 -6.73
C VAL A 247 -36.42 -5.57 -7.13
N SER A 248 -37.23 -4.52 -7.00
CA SER A 248 -38.65 -4.54 -7.32
C SER A 248 -38.88 -3.88 -8.68
N VAL A 249 -39.46 -4.63 -9.62
CA VAL A 249 -39.75 -4.21 -10.99
C VAL A 249 -41.20 -3.75 -11.09
N MET A 250 -41.38 -2.54 -11.60
CA MET A 250 -42.62 -1.78 -11.56
C MET A 250 -43.01 -1.34 -12.98
N TYR A 251 -44.30 -1.06 -13.19
CA TYR A 251 -44.78 -0.30 -14.34
C TYR A 251 -45.51 0.97 -13.89
N ARG A 252 -45.50 2.00 -14.74
CA ARG A 252 -46.40 3.16 -14.67
C ARG A 252 -47.32 3.13 -15.90
N ASP A 253 -48.62 3.37 -15.71
CA ASP A 253 -49.56 3.52 -16.82
C ASP A 253 -49.69 4.96 -17.33
N GLU A 254 -50.43 5.13 -18.43
CA GLU A 254 -50.71 6.42 -19.08
C GLU A 254 -51.38 7.46 -18.15
N VAL A 255 -52.03 7.00 -17.07
CA VAL A 255 -52.69 7.84 -16.06
C VAL A 255 -51.78 8.03 -14.82
N GLY A 256 -50.51 7.65 -14.92
CA GLY A 256 -49.51 7.76 -13.86
C GLY A 256 -49.62 6.68 -12.77
N LYS A 257 -50.59 5.76 -12.85
CA LYS A 257 -50.81 4.73 -11.82
C LYS A 257 -49.71 3.68 -11.85
N ILE A 258 -49.14 3.43 -10.67
CA ILE A 258 -48.05 2.49 -10.46
C ILE A 258 -48.61 1.07 -10.25
N GLY A 259 -47.94 0.07 -10.83
CA GLY A 259 -48.24 -1.35 -10.65
C GLY A 259 -46.98 -2.22 -10.52
N PHE A 260 -47.13 -3.38 -9.89
CA PHE A 260 -46.02 -4.30 -9.58
C PHE A 260 -45.92 -5.42 -10.62
N ILE A 261 -44.78 -5.51 -11.33
CA ILE A 261 -44.48 -6.63 -12.24
C ILE A 261 -44.03 -7.84 -11.42
N GLY A 262 -43.07 -7.65 -10.51
CA GLY A 262 -42.51 -8.68 -9.64
C GLY A 262 -41.19 -8.19 -9.01
N SER A 263 -40.59 -8.99 -8.13
CA SER A 263 -39.31 -8.67 -7.49
C SER A 263 -38.35 -9.87 -7.49
N PHE A 264 -37.10 -9.63 -7.11
CA PHE A 264 -36.12 -10.67 -6.79
C PHE A 264 -35.15 -10.18 -5.71
N LEU A 265 -34.50 -11.12 -5.04
CA LEU A 265 -33.43 -10.84 -4.06
C LEU A 265 -32.04 -11.06 -4.67
N THR A 266 -31.08 -10.24 -4.24
CA THR A 266 -29.66 -10.42 -4.48
C THR A 266 -28.83 -9.87 -3.31
N SER A 267 -27.51 -9.89 -3.41
CA SER A 267 -26.56 -9.28 -2.48
C SER A 267 -25.34 -8.74 -3.24
N TYR A 268 -24.55 -7.87 -2.60
CA TYR A 268 -23.27 -7.44 -3.17
C TYR A 268 -22.35 -8.63 -3.48
N ALA A 269 -22.25 -9.61 -2.57
CA ALA A 269 -21.45 -10.83 -2.78
C ALA A 269 -21.86 -11.59 -4.04
N LYS A 270 -23.16 -11.67 -4.36
CA LYS A 270 -23.64 -12.32 -5.59
C LYS A 270 -23.34 -11.47 -6.83
N MET A 271 -23.59 -10.16 -6.78
CA MET A 271 -23.31 -9.26 -7.90
C MET A 271 -21.82 -9.17 -8.25
N LYS A 272 -20.92 -9.36 -7.26
CA LYS A 272 -19.45 -9.36 -7.43
C LYS A 272 -18.93 -10.49 -8.34
N TYR A 273 -19.71 -11.55 -8.61
CA TYR A 273 -19.38 -12.51 -9.68
C TYR A 273 -19.43 -11.91 -11.10
N GLY A 274 -19.95 -10.69 -11.24
CA GLY A 274 -19.97 -9.93 -12.48
C GLY A 274 -21.09 -10.34 -13.46
N PRO A 275 -21.09 -9.76 -14.68
CA PRO A 275 -22.04 -10.12 -15.73
C PRO A 275 -21.89 -11.58 -16.16
N GLY A 276 -22.96 -12.36 -16.05
CA GLY A 276 -22.92 -13.79 -16.32
C GLY A 276 -24.20 -14.53 -15.90
N PRO A 277 -24.30 -15.85 -16.11
CA PRO A 277 -25.50 -16.64 -15.84
C PRO A 277 -25.93 -16.58 -14.36
N GLU A 278 -24.97 -16.54 -13.43
CA GLU A 278 -25.24 -16.40 -11.99
C GLU A 278 -26.04 -15.14 -11.66
N ASN A 279 -25.79 -14.04 -12.39
CA ASN A 279 -26.46 -12.75 -12.23
C ASN A 279 -27.62 -12.56 -13.23
N ILE A 280 -28.27 -13.66 -13.62
CA ILE A 280 -29.60 -13.67 -14.25
C ILE A 280 -30.65 -14.03 -13.20
N TYR A 281 -31.67 -13.20 -13.08
CA TYR A 281 -32.72 -13.26 -12.06
C TYR A 281 -34.08 -13.48 -12.70
N ASN A 282 -34.89 -14.39 -12.15
CA ASN A 282 -36.29 -14.51 -12.49
C ASN A 282 -37.08 -13.45 -11.70
N VAL A 283 -37.89 -12.63 -12.36
CA VAL A 283 -38.72 -11.59 -11.72
C VAL A 283 -40.00 -12.26 -11.21
N ILE A 284 -40.19 -12.37 -9.90
CA ILE A 284 -41.29 -13.15 -9.29
C ILE A 284 -42.38 -12.25 -8.74
N ASN A 285 -43.63 -12.53 -9.13
CA ASN A 285 -44.80 -11.88 -8.57
C ASN A 285 -45.48 -12.81 -7.56
N HIS A 286 -45.31 -12.55 -6.26
CA HIS A 286 -45.89 -13.38 -5.21
C HIS A 286 -47.42 -13.55 -5.33
N LYS A 287 -48.13 -12.55 -5.87
CA LYS A 287 -49.59 -12.59 -6.13
C LYS A 287 -49.99 -13.48 -7.34
N LYS A 288 -49.02 -14.10 -8.02
CA LYS A 288 -49.22 -14.98 -9.18
C LYS A 288 -48.70 -16.41 -8.98
N LEU A 289 -48.03 -16.70 -7.85
CA LEU A 289 -47.48 -18.04 -7.56
C LEU A 289 -48.54 -19.16 -7.53
N THR A 290 -49.80 -18.83 -7.21
CA THR A 290 -50.94 -19.76 -7.24
C THR A 290 -51.56 -19.96 -8.62
N LYS A 291 -51.09 -19.25 -9.67
CA LYS A 291 -51.65 -19.36 -11.01
C LYS A 291 -51.02 -20.52 -11.78
N LYS A 292 -51.85 -21.46 -12.23
CA LYS A 292 -51.43 -22.62 -13.05
C LYS A 292 -50.61 -22.17 -14.27
N GLY A 293 -49.38 -22.66 -14.37
CA GLY A 293 -48.45 -22.34 -15.47
C GLY A 293 -47.63 -21.06 -15.30
N TYR A 294 -47.74 -20.35 -14.16
CA TYR A 294 -46.85 -19.22 -13.86
C TYR A 294 -45.45 -19.71 -13.48
N LEU A 295 -44.41 -19.11 -14.05
CA LEU A 295 -43.00 -19.40 -13.77
C LEU A 295 -42.23 -18.15 -13.31
N ASN A 296 -42.44 -17.03 -14.00
CA ASN A 296 -41.92 -15.70 -13.67
C ASN A 296 -42.65 -14.65 -14.51
N SER A 297 -42.43 -13.38 -14.19
CA SER A 297 -42.91 -12.19 -14.90
C SER A 297 -41.80 -11.58 -15.78
N GLY A 298 -40.93 -12.43 -16.34
CA GLY A 298 -39.75 -12.07 -17.11
C GLY A 298 -38.43 -12.25 -16.32
N LYS A 299 -37.33 -11.80 -16.92
CA LYS A 299 -35.98 -11.90 -16.34
C LYS A 299 -35.28 -10.54 -16.22
N PHE A 300 -34.32 -10.47 -15.31
CA PHE A 300 -33.40 -9.35 -15.09
C PHE A 300 -31.96 -9.84 -15.19
N GLU A 301 -31.09 -9.08 -15.83
CA GLU A 301 -29.70 -9.47 -16.10
C GLU A 301 -28.76 -8.34 -15.72
N LEU A 302 -27.75 -8.63 -14.88
CA LEU A 302 -26.66 -7.70 -14.59
C LEU A 302 -25.71 -7.66 -15.80
N THR A 303 -25.69 -6.55 -16.54
CA THR A 303 -24.84 -6.40 -17.73
C THR A 303 -23.55 -5.63 -17.45
N LYS A 304 -23.49 -4.88 -16.35
CA LYS A 304 -22.26 -4.30 -15.83
C LYS A 304 -22.20 -4.39 -14.32
N PHE A 305 -21.03 -4.76 -13.81
CA PHE A 305 -20.63 -4.62 -12.42
C PHE A 305 -19.18 -4.12 -12.41
N THR A 306 -18.88 -3.12 -11.61
CA THR A 306 -17.50 -2.69 -11.33
C THR A 306 -17.48 -2.03 -9.96
N ASP A 307 -16.88 -2.67 -8.96
CA ASP A 307 -16.57 -2.00 -7.70
C ASP A 307 -15.26 -1.23 -7.81
N VAL A 308 -15.35 0.10 -7.66
CA VAL A 308 -14.21 1.00 -7.86
C VAL A 308 -13.70 1.48 -6.52
N SER A 309 -12.50 1.04 -6.16
CA SER A 309 -11.73 1.55 -5.03
C SER A 309 -10.57 2.39 -5.55
N PHE A 310 -10.45 3.62 -5.06
CA PHE A 310 -9.34 4.53 -5.40
C PHE A 310 -8.33 4.53 -4.26
N TYR A 311 -7.24 3.78 -4.42
CA TYR A 311 -6.19 3.72 -3.42
C TYR A 311 -5.14 4.80 -3.65
N SER A 312 -4.85 5.58 -2.61
CA SER A 312 -3.76 6.55 -2.59
C SER A 312 -2.50 5.95 -1.97
N PHE A 313 -1.42 6.73 -1.93
CA PHE A 313 -0.17 6.28 -1.34
C PHE A 313 -0.32 5.94 0.15
N LEU A 314 -1.02 6.77 0.93
CA LEU A 314 -1.24 6.49 2.36
C LEU A 314 -2.06 5.22 2.62
N ASP A 315 -3.02 4.85 1.75
CA ASP A 315 -3.77 3.60 1.92
C ASP A 315 -2.83 2.39 1.86
N TYR A 316 -1.90 2.38 0.90
CA TYR A 316 -0.93 1.30 0.75
C TYR A 316 0.06 1.25 1.91
N ILE A 317 0.61 2.40 2.34
CA ILE A 317 1.55 2.44 3.48
C ILE A 317 0.86 1.99 4.79
N THR A 318 -0.31 2.51 5.13
CA THR A 318 -1.06 2.13 6.36
C THR A 318 -1.65 0.71 6.30
N SER A 319 -1.75 0.11 5.10
CA SER A 319 -1.97 -1.34 4.90
C SER A 319 -0.76 -2.21 5.24
N GLY A 320 0.40 -1.62 5.51
CA GLY A 320 1.67 -2.31 5.75
C GLY A 320 2.58 -2.46 4.53
N THR A 321 2.43 -1.63 3.48
CA THR A 321 3.42 -1.55 2.40
C THR A 321 4.69 -0.86 2.91
N GLN A 322 5.83 -1.53 2.80
CA GLN A 322 7.12 -1.03 3.26
C GLN A 322 7.93 -0.44 2.10
N LEU A 323 8.66 0.65 2.37
CA LEU A 323 9.62 1.20 1.42
C LEU A 323 11.04 0.72 1.73
N HIS A 324 11.73 0.21 0.71
CA HIS A 324 13.13 -0.21 0.78
C HIS A 324 14.00 0.78 -0.01
N PHE A 325 14.82 1.55 0.70
CA PHE A 325 15.76 2.47 0.08
C PHE A 325 17.05 1.72 -0.30
N ALA A 326 17.28 1.56 -1.61
CA ALA A 326 18.49 1.00 -2.16
C ALA A 326 19.38 2.12 -2.72
N ILE A 327 20.68 2.03 -2.46
CA ILE A 327 21.66 3.04 -2.83
C ILE A 327 22.71 2.40 -3.72
N ALA A 328 23.03 3.04 -4.84
CA ALA A 328 24.19 2.72 -5.65
C ALA A 328 25.07 3.96 -5.85
N TYR A 329 26.38 3.82 -5.69
CA TYR A 329 27.36 4.88 -5.95
C TYR A 329 28.31 4.48 -7.10
N ASP A 330 28.50 5.40 -8.03
CA ASP A 330 29.41 5.28 -9.17
C ASP A 330 30.84 5.68 -8.78
N PHE A 331 31.75 4.71 -8.75
CA PHE A 331 33.17 4.93 -8.44
C PHE A 331 34.04 5.16 -9.68
N SER A 332 33.48 5.44 -10.86
CA SER A 332 34.27 5.64 -12.09
C SER A 332 35.02 6.99 -12.14
N ILE A 333 36.08 7.04 -12.95
CA ILE A 333 37.01 8.18 -13.03
C ILE A 333 36.42 9.33 -13.86
N LYS A 334 36.14 10.47 -13.22
CA LYS A 334 36.27 11.78 -13.87
C LYS A 334 37.76 12.13 -14.00
N LYS A 335 38.26 12.35 -15.22
CA LYS A 335 39.62 12.89 -15.43
C LYS A 335 39.69 14.33 -14.90
N SER A 336 40.79 14.65 -14.22
CA SER A 336 41.13 16.00 -13.70
C SER A 336 40.07 16.67 -12.81
N LEU A 337 39.64 16.00 -11.74
CA LEU A 337 39.13 16.69 -10.54
C LEU A 337 40.28 17.02 -9.58
N THR A 338 40.18 18.12 -8.84
CA THR A 338 41.07 18.45 -7.71
C THR A 338 40.60 17.74 -6.44
N GLU A 339 41.48 17.63 -5.43
CA GLU A 339 41.09 17.09 -4.11
C GLU A 339 39.98 17.92 -3.46
N GLU A 340 39.98 19.24 -3.68
CA GLU A 340 38.92 20.16 -3.26
C GLU A 340 37.57 19.84 -3.92
N ALA A 341 37.57 19.57 -5.24
CA ALA A 341 36.36 19.20 -5.98
C ALA A 341 35.81 17.84 -5.54
N GLN A 342 36.68 16.84 -5.30
CA GLN A 342 36.24 15.55 -4.75
C GLN A 342 35.68 15.69 -3.33
N SER A 343 36.29 16.54 -2.48
CA SER A 343 35.77 16.85 -1.14
C SER A 343 34.38 17.49 -1.19
N HIS A 344 34.13 18.38 -2.16
CA HIS A 344 32.81 18.96 -2.40
C HIS A 344 31.78 17.89 -2.81
N VAL A 345 32.14 17.00 -3.75
CA VAL A 345 31.27 15.88 -4.18
C VAL A 345 30.97 14.90 -3.03
N ASP A 346 31.94 14.61 -2.17
CA ASP A 346 31.74 13.80 -0.96
C ASP A 346 30.76 14.46 0.03
N ALA A 347 30.78 15.78 0.15
CA ALA A 347 29.82 16.54 0.98
C ALA A 347 28.42 16.59 0.35
N ASP A 348 28.34 16.76 -0.97
CA ASP A 348 27.11 16.76 -1.76
C ASP A 348 26.39 15.41 -1.70
N PHE A 349 27.13 14.32 -1.90
CA PHE A 349 26.63 12.96 -1.71
C PHE A 349 26.07 12.77 -0.29
N GLN A 350 26.80 13.22 0.74
CA GLN A 350 26.35 13.15 2.12
C GLN A 350 25.08 13.97 2.38
N MET A 351 24.93 15.15 1.77
CA MET A 351 23.73 15.97 1.91
C MET A 351 22.53 15.35 1.20
N ALA A 352 22.71 14.88 -0.04
CA ALA A 352 21.64 14.30 -0.85
C ALA A 352 21.17 12.93 -0.33
N LEU A 353 22.11 12.08 0.12
CA LEU A 353 21.77 10.81 0.77
C LEU A 353 20.98 11.04 2.07
N ARG A 354 21.35 12.05 2.87
CA ARG A 354 20.59 12.43 4.06
C ARG A 354 19.22 13.00 3.71
N ALA A 355 19.12 13.91 2.75
CA ALA A 355 17.85 14.50 2.31
C ALA A 355 16.80 13.45 1.94
N ILE A 356 17.19 12.47 1.13
CA ILE A 356 16.31 11.40 0.64
C ILE A 356 16.12 10.32 1.72
N GLY A 357 17.22 9.87 2.32
CA GLY A 357 17.22 8.76 3.27
C GLY A 357 16.62 9.08 4.63
N GLU A 358 16.63 10.34 5.08
CA GLU A 358 16.01 10.75 6.35
C GLU A 358 14.48 10.74 6.31
N ILE A 359 13.86 10.68 5.13
CA ILE A 359 12.42 10.50 4.92
C ILE A 359 12.10 9.00 4.72
N ILE A 360 12.71 8.33 3.74
CA ILE A 360 12.34 6.94 3.40
C ILE A 360 12.57 5.99 4.60
N ARG A 361 13.56 6.27 5.46
CA ARG A 361 13.91 5.43 6.63
C ARG A 361 12.76 5.15 7.59
N ASP A 362 11.75 5.99 7.68
CA ASP A 362 10.67 5.81 8.66
C ASP A 362 9.49 5.00 8.08
N TYR A 363 9.49 4.76 6.77
CA TYR A 363 8.64 3.77 6.07
C TYR A 363 9.31 2.37 5.95
N SER A 364 10.47 2.18 6.61
CA SER A 364 11.29 0.98 6.58
C SER A 364 11.44 0.40 7.99
N PRO A 365 10.72 -0.67 8.38
CA PRO A 365 10.66 -1.12 9.77
C PRO A 365 12.01 -1.59 10.36
N ASN A 366 12.90 -2.13 9.54
CA ASN A 366 14.22 -2.61 9.96
C ASN A 366 15.33 -1.55 9.81
N LYS A 367 15.08 -0.47 9.06
CA LYS A 367 16.03 0.61 8.72
C LYS A 367 17.36 0.06 8.15
N LEU A 368 17.21 -0.99 7.35
CA LEU A 368 18.28 -1.66 6.59
C LEU A 368 18.22 -1.22 5.12
N PHE A 369 19.36 -0.78 4.58
CA PHE A 369 19.42 -0.16 3.26
C PHE A 369 20.50 -0.86 2.40
N PRO A 370 20.12 -1.56 1.31
CA PRO A 370 21.06 -2.13 0.36
C PRO A 370 22.02 -1.06 -0.17
N ALA A 371 23.32 -1.24 0.07
CA ALA A 371 24.36 -0.30 -0.32
C ALA A 371 25.32 -0.93 -1.34
N LEU A 372 25.25 -0.44 -2.58
CA LEU A 372 25.96 -0.97 -3.74
C LEU A 372 26.96 0.04 -4.31
N GLY A 373 27.96 -0.48 -5.01
CA GLY A 373 28.91 0.27 -5.82
C GLY A 373 29.07 -0.34 -7.21
N PHE A 374 29.51 0.46 -8.16
CA PHE A 374 29.85 0.06 -9.53
C PHE A 374 30.96 0.96 -10.09
N GLY A 375 31.54 0.62 -11.24
CA GLY A 375 32.60 1.42 -11.85
C GLY A 375 33.97 1.34 -11.15
N ALA A 376 34.33 0.20 -10.52
CA ALA A 376 35.62 0.06 -9.86
C ALA A 376 36.21 -1.36 -9.89
N LYS A 377 37.54 -1.43 -9.76
CA LYS A 377 38.33 -2.63 -9.46
C LYS A 377 38.32 -2.90 -7.97
N ILE A 378 37.91 -4.10 -7.56
CA ILE A 378 37.69 -4.43 -6.15
C ILE A 378 38.70 -5.45 -5.59
N PRO A 379 39.15 -5.29 -4.33
CA PRO A 379 40.14 -6.19 -3.71
C PRO A 379 39.59 -7.61 -3.49
N PRO A 380 40.45 -8.61 -3.23
CA PRO A 380 41.92 -8.52 -3.18
C PRO A 380 42.58 -8.65 -4.57
N ALA A 381 41.84 -9.07 -5.59
CA ALA A 381 42.38 -9.36 -6.92
C ALA A 381 42.27 -8.18 -7.92
N PHE A 382 41.59 -7.09 -7.54
CA PHE A 382 41.41 -5.89 -8.37
C PHE A 382 40.83 -6.17 -9.76
N TYR A 383 39.88 -7.11 -9.82
CA TYR A 383 39.08 -7.36 -11.01
C TYR A 383 38.04 -6.24 -11.20
N GLU A 384 37.76 -5.90 -12.45
CA GLU A 384 36.77 -4.86 -12.80
C GLU A 384 35.37 -5.34 -12.44
N SER A 385 34.65 -4.54 -11.65
CA SER A 385 33.26 -4.80 -11.28
C SER A 385 32.34 -3.63 -11.58
N GLN A 386 31.19 -3.97 -12.16
CA GLN A 386 30.05 -3.09 -12.41
C GLN A 386 28.92 -3.31 -11.38
N GLU A 387 29.17 -4.13 -10.35
CA GLU A 387 28.23 -4.40 -9.25
C GLU A 387 28.96 -5.02 -8.04
N PHE A 388 28.97 -4.33 -6.89
CA PHE A 388 29.50 -4.86 -5.64
C PHE A 388 28.79 -4.30 -4.40
N CYS A 389 28.81 -5.03 -3.28
CA CYS A 389 28.22 -4.59 -2.01
C CYS A 389 29.23 -3.73 -1.22
N LEU A 390 28.87 -2.50 -0.83
CA LEU A 390 29.78 -1.59 -0.11
C LEU A 390 30.20 -2.14 1.25
N ILE A 391 29.31 -2.86 1.94
CA ILE A 391 29.55 -3.40 3.28
C ILE A 391 30.69 -4.44 3.34
N LEU A 392 31.02 -5.08 2.20
CA LEU A 392 32.14 -6.01 2.09
C LEU A 392 33.50 -5.31 2.00
N MET A 393 33.53 -4.02 1.61
CA MET A 393 34.77 -3.26 1.44
C MET A 393 35.35 -2.88 2.80
N GLY A 394 36.49 -3.48 3.15
CA GLY A 394 37.19 -3.27 4.43
C GLY A 394 37.11 -4.44 5.42
N LEU A 395 36.39 -5.52 5.09
CA LEU A 395 36.58 -6.80 5.78
C LEU A 395 37.79 -7.52 5.17
N ASN A 396 38.67 -8.09 5.99
CA ASN A 396 39.85 -8.86 5.54
C ASN A 396 39.49 -10.27 5.01
N LEU A 397 38.49 -10.34 4.14
CA LEU A 397 37.95 -11.57 3.56
C LEU A 397 38.86 -12.09 2.43
N LYS A 398 39.91 -12.83 2.81
CA LYS A 398 40.61 -13.73 1.89
C LYS A 398 39.70 -14.83 1.30
N GLN A 399 38.47 -14.98 1.83
CA GLN A 399 37.61 -16.13 1.56
C GLN A 399 36.10 -15.80 1.65
N SER A 400 35.63 -14.82 0.89
CA SER A 400 34.25 -14.84 0.39
C SER A 400 34.15 -14.20 -0.99
N GLN A 401 33.95 -15.03 -2.01
CA GLN A 401 33.51 -14.64 -3.35
C GLN A 401 32.00 -14.88 -3.53
N ASN A 402 31.28 -15.18 -2.44
CA ASN A 402 29.86 -15.54 -2.48
C ASN A 402 29.00 -14.27 -2.36
N PHE A 403 28.36 -13.92 -3.48
CA PHE A 403 27.39 -12.83 -3.61
C PHE A 403 26.06 -13.09 -2.84
N ASP A 404 25.95 -14.18 -2.07
CA ASP A 404 24.86 -14.47 -1.13
C ASP A 404 24.94 -13.64 0.18
N THR A 405 25.85 -12.68 0.29
CA THR A 405 25.95 -11.81 1.47
C THR A 405 25.02 -10.60 1.33
N ASP A 406 24.19 -10.34 2.34
CA ASP A 406 23.23 -9.24 2.37
C ASP A 406 23.91 -7.86 2.15
N PRO A 407 23.53 -7.06 1.13
CA PRO A 407 24.07 -5.72 0.90
C PRO A 407 23.62 -4.67 1.94
N CYS A 408 22.75 -5.00 2.89
CA CYS A 408 22.14 -4.03 3.80
C CYS A 408 23.10 -3.40 4.82
N CYS A 409 23.25 -2.07 4.75
CA CYS A 409 23.79 -1.26 5.83
C CYS A 409 22.71 -0.87 6.84
N ARG A 410 23.06 -0.78 8.13
CA ARG A 410 22.17 -0.34 9.21
C ARG A 410 22.15 1.19 9.30
N GLY A 411 21.05 1.81 8.89
CA GLY A 411 20.88 3.26 8.91
C GLY A 411 21.71 4.00 7.85
N ILE A 412 21.37 5.28 7.63
CA ILE A 412 22.04 6.14 6.63
C ILE A 412 23.52 6.35 6.97
N ASP A 413 23.85 6.50 8.25
CA ASP A 413 25.24 6.66 8.71
C ASP A 413 26.07 5.38 8.44
N GLY A 414 25.46 4.20 8.50
CA GLY A 414 26.09 2.94 8.11
C GLY A 414 26.38 2.85 6.60
N VAL A 415 25.51 3.42 5.75
CA VAL A 415 25.76 3.55 4.30
C VAL A 415 26.95 4.49 4.06
N LEU A 416 27.02 5.62 4.78
CA LEU A 416 28.15 6.56 4.69
C LEU A 416 29.48 5.95 5.15
N ASP A 417 29.47 5.15 6.22
CA ASP A 417 30.69 4.46 6.68
C ASP A 417 31.12 3.32 5.75
N ALA A 418 30.18 2.66 5.07
CA ALA A 418 30.50 1.71 4.00
C ALA A 418 31.08 2.42 2.76
N TYR A 419 30.49 3.54 2.34
CA TYR A 419 31.02 4.40 1.27
C TYR A 419 32.45 4.88 1.57
N ARG A 420 32.70 5.47 2.75
CA ARG A 420 34.02 5.96 3.17
C ARG A 420 35.10 4.87 3.22
N LYS A 421 34.71 3.61 3.44
CA LYS A 421 35.63 2.46 3.36
C LYS A 421 35.88 2.06 1.91
N ALA A 422 34.83 1.91 1.10
CA ALA A 422 34.95 1.60 -0.32
C ALA A 422 35.84 2.61 -1.05
N ASN A 423 35.60 3.92 -0.88
CA ASN A 423 36.33 5.01 -1.54
C ASN A 423 37.84 5.08 -1.20
N ARG A 424 38.30 4.33 -0.19
CA ARG A 424 39.71 4.23 0.21
C ARG A 424 40.41 2.96 -0.29
N ILE A 425 39.66 2.01 -0.84
CA ILE A 425 40.12 0.63 -1.06
C ILE A 425 39.87 0.17 -2.50
N VAL A 426 38.76 0.56 -3.13
CA VAL A 426 38.49 0.24 -4.53
C VAL A 426 39.32 1.15 -5.44
N MET A 427 39.69 0.65 -6.63
CA MET A 427 40.38 1.45 -7.65
C MET A 427 39.39 1.82 -8.76
N PRO A 428 39.00 3.09 -8.92
CA PRO A 428 38.16 3.57 -10.01
C PRO A 428 38.55 3.07 -11.42
N ILE A 429 37.56 2.90 -12.31
CA ILE A 429 37.79 2.61 -13.75
C ILE A 429 37.22 3.70 -14.65
N GLU A 430 37.66 3.77 -15.91
CA GLU A 430 37.23 4.83 -16.84
C GLU A 430 35.79 4.69 -17.38
N LYS A 431 35.16 3.51 -17.25
CA LYS A 431 33.81 3.23 -17.78
C LYS A 431 32.94 2.43 -16.80
N ALA A 432 32.00 3.10 -16.17
CA ALA A 432 30.88 2.46 -15.46
C ALA A 432 29.81 1.97 -16.43
N THR A 433 29.02 0.96 -16.02
CA THR A 433 27.77 0.58 -16.70
C THR A 433 26.64 0.45 -15.68
N PHE A 434 25.52 1.13 -15.94
CA PHE A 434 24.41 1.28 -15.00
C PHE A 434 23.40 0.13 -15.06
N TYR A 435 23.33 -0.59 -16.19
CA TYR A 435 22.27 -1.58 -16.43
C TYR A 435 22.30 -2.77 -15.45
N HIS A 436 23.48 -3.14 -14.93
CA HIS A 436 23.64 -4.22 -13.93
C HIS A 436 22.87 -3.92 -12.63
N ILE A 437 23.19 -2.79 -11.98
CA ILE A 437 22.54 -2.30 -10.76
C ILE A 437 21.01 -2.23 -10.93
N ILE A 438 20.53 -1.71 -12.06
CA ILE A 438 19.10 -1.61 -12.35
C ILE A 438 18.46 -3.00 -12.43
N HIS A 439 19.11 -3.98 -13.08
CA HIS A 439 18.64 -5.36 -13.15
C HIS A 439 18.67 -6.07 -11.78
N TYR A 440 19.73 -5.89 -10.98
CA TYR A 440 19.86 -6.50 -9.66
C TYR A 440 18.73 -6.05 -8.73
N VAL A 441 18.54 -4.74 -8.56
CA VAL A 441 17.48 -4.21 -7.68
C VAL A 441 16.09 -4.50 -8.24
N SER A 442 15.90 -4.51 -9.58
CA SER A 442 14.65 -4.97 -10.19
C SER A 442 14.33 -6.43 -9.82
N LYS A 443 15.32 -7.31 -9.79
CA LYS A 443 15.16 -8.72 -9.41
C LYS A 443 14.81 -8.86 -7.92
N MET A 444 15.45 -8.09 -7.04
CA MET A 444 15.08 -8.02 -5.61
C MET A 444 13.63 -7.57 -5.43
N ALA A 445 13.23 -6.50 -6.12
CA ALA A 445 11.89 -5.93 -6.07
C ALA A 445 10.82 -6.89 -6.61
N ILE A 446 11.07 -7.58 -7.73
CA ILE A 446 10.14 -8.60 -8.26
C ILE A 446 9.95 -9.76 -7.28
N ASN A 447 11.05 -10.29 -6.73
CA ASN A 447 11.02 -11.47 -5.85
C ASN A 447 10.25 -11.24 -4.54
N SER A 448 10.31 -10.03 -3.99
CA SER A 448 9.74 -9.69 -2.67
C SER A 448 8.42 -8.91 -2.76
N GLY A 449 8.31 -7.98 -3.71
CA GLY A 449 7.23 -7.01 -3.79
C GLY A 449 6.01 -7.42 -4.62
N ALA A 450 5.99 -8.59 -5.24
CA ALA A 450 4.89 -9.06 -6.09
C ALA A 450 3.50 -9.16 -5.41
N LYS A 451 3.43 -9.03 -4.06
CA LYS A 451 2.19 -8.97 -3.27
C LYS A 451 1.85 -7.55 -2.77
N GLY A 452 2.58 -6.53 -3.21
CA GLY A 452 2.43 -5.14 -2.79
C GLY A 452 2.98 -4.79 -1.41
N LEU A 453 3.54 -5.75 -0.65
CA LEU A 453 4.05 -5.50 0.71
C LEU A 453 5.40 -4.79 0.74
N HIS A 454 6.14 -4.80 -0.36
CA HIS A 454 7.50 -4.28 -0.46
C HIS A 454 7.64 -3.48 -1.76
N TYR A 455 8.08 -2.23 -1.66
CA TYR A 455 8.32 -1.35 -2.79
C TYR A 455 9.71 -0.71 -2.66
N TYR A 456 10.46 -0.67 -3.75
CA TYR A 456 11.86 -0.25 -3.74
C TYR A 456 12.02 1.16 -4.33
N VAL A 457 12.91 1.94 -3.72
CA VAL A 457 13.38 3.22 -4.25
C VAL A 457 14.89 3.10 -4.41
N LEU A 458 15.36 3.03 -5.65
CA LEU A 458 16.77 2.97 -6.00
C LEU A 458 17.28 4.38 -6.29
N ALA A 459 18.17 4.92 -5.46
CA ALA A 459 18.94 6.11 -5.76
C ALA A 459 20.31 5.71 -6.33
N ILE A 460 20.60 6.15 -7.56
CA ILE A 460 21.89 5.97 -8.23
C ILE A 460 22.61 7.32 -8.24
N PHE A 461 23.66 7.43 -7.44
CA PHE A 461 24.52 8.60 -7.38
C PHE A 461 25.66 8.45 -8.38
N THR A 462 25.84 9.44 -9.25
CA THR A 462 26.90 9.43 -10.26
C THR A 462 27.51 10.80 -10.49
N GLN A 463 28.83 10.82 -10.72
CA GLN A 463 29.56 12.00 -11.20
C GLN A 463 29.73 12.00 -12.73
N SER A 464 29.31 10.92 -13.40
CA SER A 464 29.73 10.58 -14.75
C SER A 464 29.11 11.49 -15.82
N GLY A 465 29.72 11.45 -17.01
CA GLY A 465 29.26 12.16 -18.21
C GLY A 465 28.25 11.34 -19.03
N PRO A 466 28.28 11.46 -20.37
CA PRO A 466 27.37 10.75 -21.27
C PRO A 466 27.37 9.22 -21.08
N MET A 467 26.20 8.60 -21.26
CA MET A 467 25.96 7.22 -20.84
C MET A 467 26.37 6.21 -21.93
N GLU A 468 27.55 5.62 -21.78
CA GLU A 468 28.11 4.60 -22.69
C GLU A 468 27.14 3.42 -22.96
N ASP A 469 26.39 2.97 -21.95
CA ASP A 469 25.47 1.82 -22.01
C ASP A 469 23.99 2.20 -22.14
N LEU A 470 23.67 3.39 -22.66
CA LEU A 470 22.30 3.93 -22.74
C LEU A 470 21.26 2.97 -23.35
N LYS A 471 21.65 2.16 -24.35
CA LYS A 471 20.77 1.17 -24.99
C LYS A 471 20.45 -0.02 -24.09
N GLU A 472 21.38 -0.38 -23.21
CA GLU A 472 21.27 -1.47 -22.24
C GLU A 472 20.50 -0.97 -21.01
N VAL A 473 20.74 0.26 -20.57
CA VAL A 473 19.96 0.95 -19.53
C VAL A 473 18.50 1.10 -19.94
N LEU A 474 18.21 1.51 -21.18
CA LEU A 474 16.84 1.54 -21.68
C LEU A 474 16.16 0.16 -21.62
N LYS A 475 16.86 -0.94 -21.94
CA LYS A 475 16.31 -2.32 -21.79
C LYS A 475 16.09 -2.68 -20.31
N ALA A 476 17.03 -2.34 -19.44
CA ALA A 476 16.93 -2.58 -18.00
C ALA A 476 15.76 -1.81 -17.39
N LEU A 477 15.53 -0.55 -17.79
CA LEU A 477 14.40 0.27 -17.37
C LEU A 477 13.05 -0.24 -17.90
N LEU A 478 13.00 -0.74 -19.15
CA LEU A 478 11.82 -1.42 -19.67
C LEU A 478 11.45 -2.66 -18.84
N HIS A 479 12.44 -3.45 -18.43
CA HIS A 479 12.24 -4.56 -17.50
C HIS A 479 11.81 -4.08 -16.10
N ALA A 480 12.50 -3.08 -15.54
CA ALA A 480 12.22 -2.47 -14.24
C ALA A 480 10.81 -1.87 -14.15
N SER A 481 10.23 -1.40 -15.26
CA SER A 481 8.85 -0.87 -15.29
C SER A 481 7.78 -1.90 -14.85
N LYS A 482 8.11 -3.19 -14.88
CA LYS A 482 7.29 -4.31 -14.38
C LYS A 482 7.48 -4.61 -12.89
N ALA A 483 8.52 -4.06 -12.25
CA ALA A 483 8.86 -4.28 -10.85
C ALA A 483 8.22 -3.23 -9.92
N PRO A 484 8.01 -3.53 -8.62
CA PRO A 484 7.66 -2.54 -7.61
C PRO A 484 8.88 -1.69 -7.24
N LEU A 485 9.29 -0.85 -8.19
CA LEU A 485 10.54 -0.08 -8.17
C LEU A 485 10.33 1.33 -8.75
N SER A 486 10.94 2.31 -8.09
CA SER A 486 11.32 3.62 -8.63
C SER A 486 12.84 3.71 -8.76
N VAL A 487 13.33 4.39 -9.80
CA VAL A 487 14.75 4.66 -10.03
C VAL A 487 14.97 6.16 -10.09
N ILE A 488 15.83 6.69 -9.24
CA ILE A 488 16.20 8.10 -9.16
C ILE A 488 17.69 8.21 -9.50
N PHE A 489 18.02 8.86 -10.61
CA PHE A 489 19.40 9.21 -10.93
C PHE A 489 19.75 10.55 -10.29
N ILE A 490 20.92 10.65 -9.67
CA ILE A 490 21.38 11.84 -8.95
C ILE A 490 22.77 12.22 -9.47
N GLY A 491 22.81 13.29 -10.26
CA GLY A 491 24.03 13.85 -10.82
C GLY A 491 24.75 14.72 -9.80
N LEU A 492 26.02 14.40 -9.53
CA LEU A 492 26.88 15.10 -8.58
C LEU A 492 27.94 15.93 -9.33
N GLY A 493 28.14 17.18 -8.88
CA GLY A 493 29.07 18.11 -9.53
C GLY A 493 28.65 18.51 -10.95
N ASP A 494 29.64 18.84 -11.76
CA ASP A 494 29.56 19.50 -13.08
C ASP A 494 29.54 18.54 -14.28
N GLY A 495 28.91 17.37 -14.15
CA GLY A 495 28.82 16.40 -15.26
C GLY A 495 27.97 16.89 -16.44
N ASN A 496 28.22 16.35 -17.65
CA ASN A 496 27.19 16.41 -18.69
C ASN A 496 26.15 15.33 -18.36
N PHE A 497 24.92 15.77 -18.08
CA PHE A 497 23.81 14.89 -17.72
C PHE A 497 22.73 14.77 -18.81
N ASP A 498 23.02 15.11 -20.07
CA ASP A 498 22.05 15.13 -21.19
C ASP A 498 21.28 13.80 -21.32
N ASP A 499 21.97 12.67 -21.15
CA ASP A 499 21.35 11.34 -21.25
C ASP A 499 20.42 11.01 -20.08
N PHE A 500 20.69 11.52 -18.87
CA PHE A 500 19.78 11.36 -17.73
C PHE A 500 18.53 12.25 -17.90
N TYR A 501 18.69 13.47 -18.42
CA TYR A 501 17.56 14.31 -18.84
C TYR A 501 16.72 13.65 -19.96
N ARG A 502 17.34 12.92 -20.90
CA ARG A 502 16.64 12.12 -21.91
C ARG A 502 15.87 10.95 -21.28
N LEU A 503 16.48 10.20 -20.36
CA LEU A 503 15.86 9.05 -19.67
C LEU A 503 14.66 9.44 -18.79
N ALA A 504 14.72 10.58 -18.10
CA ALA A 504 13.59 11.17 -17.36
C ALA A 504 12.59 11.93 -18.28
N GLY A 505 12.86 12.00 -19.59
CA GLY A 505 12.07 12.74 -20.57
C GLY A 505 10.82 11.99 -21.01
N LYS A 506 9.64 12.62 -20.85
CA LYS A 506 8.33 12.03 -21.22
C LYS A 506 8.12 11.79 -22.73
N HIS A 507 9.12 12.01 -23.57
CA HIS A 507 9.07 11.82 -25.03
C HIS A 507 9.30 10.37 -25.49
N HIS A 508 9.67 9.43 -24.61
CA HIS A 508 9.83 8.00 -24.96
C HIS A 508 8.50 7.25 -25.26
N HIS A 509 7.36 7.95 -25.36
CA HIS A 509 6.03 7.36 -25.47
C HIS A 509 5.60 6.93 -26.89
N GLU A 510 6.31 7.36 -27.94
CA GLU A 510 5.91 7.13 -29.35
C GLU A 510 6.57 5.91 -30.01
N SER A 511 7.41 5.15 -29.28
CA SER A 511 8.11 3.98 -29.82
C SER A 511 7.42 2.65 -29.52
N ARG A 512 7.75 1.61 -30.30
CA ARG A 512 7.31 0.22 -30.09
C ARG A 512 7.80 -0.39 -28.76
N ASN A 513 8.77 0.25 -28.11
CA ASN A 513 9.38 -0.15 -26.84
C ASN A 513 9.04 0.89 -25.76
N ARG A 514 7.76 1.03 -25.40
CA ARG A 514 7.32 1.91 -24.31
C ARG A 514 7.38 1.16 -22.97
N PRO A 515 7.88 1.76 -21.86
CA PRO A 515 7.79 1.16 -20.53
C PRO A 515 6.33 1.06 -20.08
N GLU A 516 6.01 0.04 -19.28
CA GLU A 516 4.62 -0.21 -18.84
C GLU A 516 4.10 0.85 -17.88
N ARG A 517 5.01 1.56 -17.20
CA ARG A 517 4.76 2.66 -16.26
C ARG A 517 5.93 3.63 -16.31
N GLU A 518 5.69 4.86 -15.89
CA GLU A 518 6.74 5.80 -15.52
C GLU A 518 7.36 5.36 -14.17
N ILE A 519 8.69 5.34 -14.08
CA ILE A 519 9.45 4.92 -12.89
C ILE A 519 10.76 5.69 -12.68
N VAL A 520 11.12 6.61 -13.58
CA VAL A 520 12.44 7.27 -13.61
C VAL A 520 12.30 8.74 -13.24
N GLU A 521 13.14 9.20 -12.31
CA GLU A 521 13.41 10.62 -12.09
C GLU A 521 14.90 10.91 -12.24
N PHE A 522 15.22 12.16 -12.56
CA PHE A 522 16.59 12.68 -12.55
C PHE A 522 16.68 13.99 -11.76
N LEU A 523 17.71 14.08 -10.93
CA LEU A 523 18.11 15.26 -10.17
C LEU A 523 19.58 15.59 -10.45
N GLU A 524 19.83 16.71 -11.12
CA GLU A 524 21.15 17.36 -11.11
C GLU A 524 21.27 18.17 -9.81
N LEU A 525 22.15 17.78 -8.89
CA LEU A 525 22.17 18.35 -7.55
C LEU A 525 22.50 19.85 -7.55
N ASN A 526 23.45 20.27 -8.40
CA ASN A 526 23.86 21.67 -8.55
C ASN A 526 22.72 22.59 -9.01
N SER A 527 21.72 22.07 -9.72
CA SER A 527 20.53 22.83 -10.14
C SER A 527 19.55 23.14 -8.99
N VAL A 528 19.73 22.48 -7.83
CA VAL A 528 18.87 22.59 -6.65
C VAL A 528 19.64 23.12 -5.42
N PHE A 529 20.97 23.23 -5.49
CA PHE A 529 21.77 23.78 -4.39
C PHE A 529 21.70 25.32 -4.36
N GLU A 530 21.50 25.90 -3.18
CA GLU A 530 21.64 27.35 -2.95
C GLU A 530 22.65 27.56 -1.81
N SER A 531 23.82 28.10 -2.14
CA SER A 531 24.94 28.29 -1.21
C SER A 531 24.72 29.36 -0.14
N THR A 532 23.73 30.23 -0.34
CA THR A 532 23.29 31.24 0.64
C THR A 532 22.26 30.70 1.64
N GLU A 533 21.69 29.52 1.40
CA GLU A 533 20.61 28.95 2.20
C GLU A 533 21.10 27.86 3.18
N CYS A 534 20.37 27.67 4.28
CA CYS A 534 20.80 26.72 5.31
C CYS A 534 20.75 25.26 4.83
N ALA A 535 21.57 24.38 5.42
CA ALA A 535 21.65 22.98 5.02
C ALA A 535 20.30 22.23 5.14
N ALA A 536 19.44 22.58 6.10
CA ALA A 536 18.09 22.00 6.22
C ALA A 536 17.21 22.33 5.01
N ARG A 537 17.32 23.56 4.48
CA ARG A 537 16.54 24.06 3.35
C ARG A 537 17.11 23.65 2.00
N ASN A 538 18.41 23.37 1.92
CA ASN A 538 19.01 22.59 0.83
C ASN A 538 18.49 21.14 0.86
N LYS A 539 18.57 20.41 1.99
CA LYS A 539 18.02 19.05 2.12
C LYS A 539 16.53 18.98 1.71
N ARG A 540 15.71 19.94 2.14
CA ARG A 540 14.29 20.01 1.76
C ARG A 540 14.10 20.05 0.24
N ARG A 541 14.75 20.98 -0.47
CA ARG A 541 14.58 21.14 -1.92
C ARG A 541 15.11 19.93 -2.70
N ILE A 542 16.19 19.30 -2.21
CA ILE A 542 16.72 18.03 -2.74
C ILE A 542 15.68 16.90 -2.60
N ALA A 543 15.11 16.73 -1.41
CA ALA A 543 14.06 15.74 -1.15
C ALA A 543 12.80 16.01 -1.99
N GLU A 544 12.32 17.26 -2.00
CA GLU A 544 11.16 17.69 -2.79
C GLU A 544 11.33 17.32 -4.28
N ARG A 545 12.49 17.61 -4.88
CA ARG A 545 12.73 17.31 -6.29
C ARG A 545 12.92 15.82 -6.58
N ALA A 546 13.61 15.08 -5.69
CA ALA A 546 13.88 13.65 -5.88
C ALA A 546 12.65 12.75 -5.65
N LEU A 547 11.80 13.08 -4.68
CA LEU A 547 10.78 12.15 -4.16
C LEU A 547 9.37 12.35 -4.71
N HIS A 548 9.03 13.52 -5.27
CA HIS A 548 7.64 13.88 -5.66
C HIS A 548 6.90 12.85 -6.54
N SER A 549 7.58 12.12 -7.42
CA SER A 549 6.96 11.10 -8.28
C SER A 549 6.86 9.70 -7.66
N VAL A 550 7.57 9.41 -6.56
CA VAL A 550 7.60 8.07 -5.93
C VAL A 550 6.21 7.61 -5.44
N PRO A 551 5.37 8.46 -4.79
CA PRO A 551 4.00 8.08 -4.43
C PRO A 551 3.17 7.65 -5.65
N TRP A 552 3.30 8.37 -6.76
CA TRP A 552 2.62 8.04 -8.01
C TRP A 552 3.17 6.76 -8.65
N HIS A 553 4.49 6.56 -8.66
CA HIS A 553 5.10 5.32 -9.18
C HIS A 553 4.65 4.08 -8.39
N LEU A 554 4.46 4.19 -7.07
CA LEU A 554 3.91 3.13 -6.23
C LEU A 554 2.44 2.85 -6.56
N VAL A 555 1.57 3.87 -6.49
CA VAL A 555 0.14 3.74 -6.80
C VAL A 555 -0.09 3.21 -8.22
N SER A 556 0.72 3.67 -9.19
CA SER A 556 0.73 3.17 -10.56
C SER A 556 1.11 1.68 -10.65
N TYR A 557 2.11 1.22 -9.89
CA TYR A 557 2.44 -0.21 -9.82
C TYR A 557 1.27 -1.03 -9.26
N MET A 558 0.70 -0.62 -8.12
CA MET A 558 -0.33 -1.38 -7.44
C MET A 558 -1.59 -1.50 -8.32
N HIS A 559 -2.08 -0.39 -8.88
CA HIS A 559 -3.23 -0.41 -9.77
C HIS A 559 -2.97 -1.23 -11.05
N LYS A 560 -1.79 -1.12 -11.67
CA LYS A 560 -1.42 -1.91 -12.86
C LYS A 560 -1.43 -3.42 -12.61
N ASN A 561 -1.13 -3.85 -11.38
CA ASN A 561 -1.11 -5.26 -10.97
C ASN A 561 -2.42 -5.71 -10.28
N ASN A 562 -3.45 -4.86 -10.21
CA ASN A 562 -4.70 -5.12 -9.49
C ASN A 562 -4.51 -5.42 -7.99
N ILE A 563 -3.54 -4.77 -7.35
CA ILE A 563 -3.26 -4.89 -5.93
C ILE A 563 -4.12 -3.87 -5.18
N ALA A 564 -5.07 -4.36 -4.37
CA ALA A 564 -5.87 -3.53 -3.48
C ALA A 564 -5.10 -3.18 -2.20
N ALA A 565 -5.28 -1.96 -1.68
CA ALA A 565 -4.93 -1.69 -0.29
C ALA A 565 -5.89 -2.45 0.64
N LYS A 566 -5.38 -2.89 1.79
CA LYS A 566 -6.16 -3.60 2.81
C LYS A 566 -6.78 -2.58 3.77
N PRO A 567 -7.72 -2.98 4.64
CA PRO A 567 -8.05 -2.16 5.80
C PRO A 567 -6.76 -1.85 6.58
N PRO A 568 -6.53 -0.61 7.06
CA PRO A 568 -5.40 -0.30 7.93
C PRO A 568 -5.32 -1.28 9.09
N ILE A 569 -4.11 -1.69 9.47
CA ILE A 569 -3.93 -2.81 10.41
C ILE A 569 -4.30 -2.36 11.84
N GLN A 570 -5.59 -2.47 12.17
CA GLN A 570 -6.11 -2.14 13.49
C GLN A 570 -5.44 -2.99 14.58
N ILE A 571 -5.12 -2.35 15.69
CA ILE A 571 -4.11 -2.77 16.69
C ILE A 571 -4.53 -4.02 17.51
N SER A 572 -5.73 -4.57 17.27
CA SER A 572 -6.37 -5.64 18.06
C SER A 572 -6.04 -7.07 17.62
N ARG A 573 -4.91 -7.34 16.94
CA ARG A 573 -4.41 -8.71 16.69
C ARG A 573 -2.90 -8.82 16.91
N SER A 574 -2.49 -9.90 17.59
CA SER A 574 -1.10 -10.14 18.00
C SER A 574 -0.13 -10.28 16.82
N PRO A 575 1.16 -9.90 16.98
CA PRO A 575 2.16 -9.92 15.91
C PRO A 575 2.48 -11.33 15.35
N ILE A 576 1.93 -12.39 15.93
CA ILE A 576 2.11 -13.79 15.52
C ILE A 576 1.26 -14.11 14.27
N PHE A 577 0.15 -13.41 14.02
CA PHE A 577 -0.79 -13.73 12.94
C PHE A 577 -0.57 -12.95 11.64
N HIS A 578 0.60 -13.14 11.02
CA HIS A 578 0.91 -12.63 9.67
C HIS A 578 0.18 -13.40 8.53
N ALA A 579 -1.07 -13.83 8.77
CA ALA A 579 -1.80 -14.82 7.99
C ALA A 579 -2.82 -14.24 6.98
N SER A 580 -2.50 -13.11 6.33
CA SER A 580 -3.39 -12.47 5.35
C SER A 580 -3.38 -13.13 3.94
N TYR A 581 -2.98 -14.40 3.85
CA TYR A 581 -2.88 -15.20 2.63
C TYR A 581 -4.09 -16.09 2.35
N LEU A 582 -5.14 -16.05 3.17
CA LEU A 582 -6.37 -16.84 3.01
C LEU A 582 -7.54 -16.09 2.32
N ILE A 583 -7.31 -14.89 1.78
CA ILE A 583 -8.32 -14.09 1.09
C ILE A 583 -7.96 -13.97 -0.41
N PRO A 584 -8.75 -14.55 -1.33
CA PRO A 584 -8.51 -14.43 -2.77
C PRO A 584 -9.05 -13.10 -3.31
N ASP A 585 -8.32 -12.01 -3.05
CA ASP A 585 -8.64 -10.70 -3.62
C ASP A 585 -8.16 -10.62 -5.07
N ARG A 586 -9.12 -10.66 -6.01
CA ARG A 586 -8.88 -10.46 -7.45
C ARG A 586 -9.87 -9.42 -7.98
N PRO A 587 -9.48 -8.13 -8.11
CA PRO A 587 -10.32 -7.10 -8.72
C PRO A 587 -10.74 -7.46 -10.15
N THR A 588 -11.91 -7.00 -10.57
CA THR A 588 -12.35 -7.13 -11.96
C THR A 588 -11.49 -6.25 -12.86
N ILE A 589 -10.85 -6.86 -13.86
CA ILE A 589 -9.97 -6.15 -14.81
C ILE A 589 -10.77 -5.10 -15.57
N TYR A 590 -10.30 -3.85 -15.52
CA TYR A 590 -10.76 -2.76 -16.38
C TYR A 590 -9.80 -2.63 -17.57
N ASP A 591 -10.32 -2.81 -18.78
CA ASP A 591 -9.57 -2.62 -20.03
C ASP A 591 -10.01 -1.30 -20.70
N ASP A 592 -9.06 -0.37 -20.87
CA ASP A 592 -9.30 0.94 -21.52
C ASP A 592 -9.70 0.82 -23.00
N ASN A 593 -9.44 -0.32 -23.66
CA ASN A 593 -9.63 -0.47 -25.10
C ASN A 593 -11.12 -0.54 -25.52
N ASP A 594 -11.99 -1.14 -24.69
CA ASP A 594 -13.42 -1.36 -25.00
C ASP A 594 -14.22 -0.05 -25.18
N TYR A 595 -13.73 1.06 -24.62
CA TYR A 595 -14.37 2.38 -24.74
C TYR A 595 -14.15 3.05 -26.12
N TRP A 596 -13.15 2.60 -26.89
CA TRP A 596 -12.76 3.24 -28.15
C TRP A 596 -13.31 2.55 -29.41
N GLU A 597 -13.38 1.23 -29.45
CA GLU A 597 -13.89 0.52 -30.64
C GLU A 597 -15.41 0.68 -30.85
N THR A 598 -16.17 0.85 -29.77
CA THR A 598 -17.65 0.87 -29.81
C THR A 598 -18.25 2.16 -30.39
N LYS A 599 -17.48 3.25 -30.55
CA LYS A 599 -17.96 4.54 -31.09
C LYS A 599 -17.88 4.70 -32.61
N ASN A 600 -17.21 3.80 -33.34
CA ASN A 600 -16.93 3.93 -34.79
C ASN A 600 -17.81 3.06 -35.71
N LYS A 601 -19.00 2.66 -35.27
CA LYS A 601 -20.01 1.98 -36.12
C LYS A 601 -21.37 2.67 -35.98
N HIS A 602 -22.07 2.85 -37.11
CA HIS A 602 -23.35 3.55 -37.29
C HIS A 602 -23.27 5.10 -37.37
N GLY A 603 -22.71 5.60 -38.48
CA GLY A 603 -22.85 6.99 -38.92
C GLY A 603 -23.13 7.07 -40.43
N TYR A 604 -24.40 7.11 -40.83
CA TYR A 604 -24.78 7.36 -42.22
C TYR A 604 -24.69 8.86 -42.52
N CYS A 605 -23.87 9.25 -43.51
CA CYS A 605 -23.85 10.61 -44.04
C CYS A 605 -24.06 10.61 -45.57
N ILE A 606 -24.96 11.48 -46.03
CA ILE A 606 -25.38 11.61 -47.42
C ILE A 606 -24.39 12.49 -48.19
N ARG A 607 -24.08 12.13 -49.45
CA ARG A 607 -23.18 12.92 -50.33
C ARG A 607 -23.90 14.10 -50.99
N PRO A 608 -23.30 15.30 -51.00
CA PRO A 608 -23.44 16.24 -52.11
C PRO A 608 -22.67 15.75 -53.35
N LYS A 609 -23.18 16.09 -54.54
CA LYS A 609 -22.38 16.27 -55.78
C LYS A 609 -21.97 17.77 -55.80
N SER A 610 -20.94 18.26 -56.48
CA SER A 610 -20.07 17.82 -57.60
C SER A 610 -18.65 18.46 -57.40
N SER A 611 -17.63 18.43 -58.27
CA SER A 611 -17.50 18.05 -59.69
C SER A 611 -16.08 17.51 -60.04
N THR A 612 -16.00 16.89 -61.21
CA THR A 612 -14.86 16.32 -61.99
C THR A 612 -13.69 17.29 -62.32
N PRO A 613 -12.54 16.82 -62.90
CA PRO A 613 -11.98 15.45 -63.01
C PRO A 613 -10.43 15.30 -62.83
N CYS A 614 -9.91 14.05 -62.84
CA CYS A 614 -9.01 13.52 -63.91
C CYS A 614 -7.80 12.63 -63.46
N ARG A 615 -7.83 11.33 -63.83
CA ARG A 615 -6.70 10.36 -63.95
C ARG A 615 -5.87 10.05 -62.66
N GLN A 616 -5.19 8.90 -62.51
CA GLN A 616 -4.92 7.78 -63.45
C GLN A 616 -4.87 6.39 -62.74
N ARG A 617 -4.81 5.33 -63.56
CA ARG A 617 -4.50 3.89 -63.32
C ARG A 617 -3.33 3.62 -62.32
N SER A 618 -3.07 2.44 -61.72
CA SER A 618 -3.72 1.10 -61.54
C SER A 618 -2.76 0.19 -60.68
N HIS A 619 -2.77 -1.16 -60.53
CA HIS A 619 -3.58 -2.33 -61.00
C HIS A 619 -3.29 -3.57 -60.08
N PHE A 620 -4.28 -4.46 -59.87
CA PHE A 620 -4.18 -5.89 -59.42
C PHE A 620 -3.53 -6.25 -58.05
N ASP A 621 -3.66 -7.49 -57.50
CA ASP A 621 -4.84 -8.37 -57.27
C ASP A 621 -4.47 -9.57 -56.35
N ARG A 622 -5.49 -10.32 -55.88
CA ARG A 622 -5.50 -11.76 -55.44
C ARG A 622 -4.65 -12.24 -54.25
N SER A 623 -5.39 -12.71 -53.23
CA SER A 623 -5.04 -13.85 -52.36
C SER A 623 -5.28 -15.21 -53.08
N PRO A 624 -4.91 -16.39 -52.50
CA PRO A 624 -5.90 -17.11 -51.66
C PRO A 624 -5.36 -18.04 -50.52
N THR A 625 -6.34 -18.59 -49.78
CA THR A 625 -6.45 -19.72 -48.81
C THR A 625 -5.70 -21.06 -49.11
N SER A 626 -5.54 -22.08 -48.22
CA SER A 626 -5.77 -22.32 -46.75
C SER A 626 -5.40 -23.78 -46.32
N ARG A 627 -5.33 -24.08 -44.99
CA ARG A 627 -5.46 -25.43 -44.32
C ARG A 627 -4.31 -26.46 -44.54
N SER A 628 -4.09 -27.52 -43.73
CA SER A 628 -4.56 -27.94 -42.38
C SER A 628 -3.73 -29.12 -41.77
N ASN A 629 -3.75 -29.27 -40.43
CA ASN A 629 -3.64 -30.48 -39.57
C ASN A 629 -2.84 -31.74 -40.02
N ARG A 630 -1.88 -32.20 -39.19
CA ARG A 630 -1.97 -33.49 -38.43
C ARG A 630 -0.86 -33.64 -37.36
N ALA A 631 -0.80 -34.78 -36.66
CA ALA A 631 -0.06 -35.01 -35.42
C ALA A 631 0.65 -36.39 -35.36
N ASN A 632 1.32 -36.65 -34.23
CA ASN A 632 1.91 -37.91 -33.73
C ASN A 632 3.23 -38.40 -34.33
N SER A 633 4.27 -38.49 -33.49
CA SER A 633 4.84 -39.78 -33.04
C SER A 633 5.88 -39.56 -31.93
N ALA A 634 6.24 -40.62 -31.21
CA ALA A 634 7.32 -40.69 -30.23
C ALA A 634 8.08 -42.02 -30.42
N ILE A 635 9.32 -42.11 -29.96
CA ILE A 635 10.06 -43.36 -29.69
C ILE A 635 11.33 -43.04 -28.87
N ASP A 636 11.68 -43.91 -27.93
CA ASP A 636 12.90 -43.85 -27.12
C ASP A 636 14.16 -44.27 -27.89
N GLN A 637 15.32 -43.75 -27.46
CA GLN A 637 16.54 -44.56 -27.38
C GLN A 637 17.30 -44.28 -26.07
N THR A 638 17.79 -45.34 -25.44
CA THR A 638 18.68 -45.32 -24.28
C THR A 638 19.94 -46.14 -24.60
N ILE A 639 21.04 -45.92 -23.86
CA ILE A 639 21.95 -46.94 -23.27
C ILE A 639 23.38 -46.38 -23.01
N ASN A 640 23.86 -46.64 -21.78
CA ASN A 640 25.24 -46.66 -21.23
C ASN A 640 26.20 -45.46 -21.46
N LEU A 641 26.82 -44.88 -20.42
CA LEU A 641 27.66 -45.42 -19.31
C LEU A 641 29.09 -45.80 -19.70
N ASN A 642 30.05 -45.15 -19.03
CA ASN A 642 31.36 -45.72 -18.73
C ASN A 642 31.82 -45.24 -17.34
N ARG A 643 32.52 -46.09 -16.59
CA ARG A 643 33.01 -45.83 -15.22
C ARG A 643 34.53 -45.69 -15.20
N MET A 644 35.06 -44.93 -14.25
CA MET A 644 36.29 -45.31 -13.51
C MET A 644 36.17 -44.95 -12.03
N ASN A 645 36.62 -45.87 -11.16
CA ASN A 645 36.91 -45.63 -9.74
C ASN A 645 38.40 -45.18 -9.65
N ARG A 646 38.96 -44.55 -8.61
CA ARG A 646 39.18 -44.93 -7.18
C ARG A 646 39.98 -43.72 -6.54
N ILE A 647 40.39 -43.58 -5.28
CA ILE A 647 40.52 -44.40 -4.06
C ILE A 647 40.15 -43.54 -2.82
N GLU A 648 39.92 -44.16 -1.67
CA GLU A 648 39.63 -43.53 -0.37
C GLU A 648 40.88 -42.95 0.33
N ALA A 649 40.70 -41.91 1.16
CA ALA A 649 41.62 -41.56 2.25
C ALA A 649 40.95 -40.72 3.38
N LEU A 650 41.01 -41.26 4.60
CA LEU A 650 40.89 -40.64 5.94
C LEU A 650 42.07 -41.22 6.77
N PRO A 651 42.48 -40.73 7.97
CA PRO A 651 41.79 -39.91 8.99
C PRO A 651 42.72 -38.72 9.44
N PRO A 652 42.81 -38.22 10.71
CA PRO A 652 42.02 -38.44 11.93
C PRO A 652 41.58 -37.18 12.73
N LEU A 653 40.78 -37.44 13.77
CA LEU A 653 40.42 -36.52 14.86
C LEU A 653 41.49 -36.49 15.97
N SER A 654 41.53 -35.39 16.73
CA SER A 654 42.14 -35.32 18.07
C SER A 654 41.25 -34.48 19.02
N ASN A 655 41.44 -34.63 20.34
CA ASN A 655 40.45 -34.27 21.36
C ASN A 655 40.82 -33.07 22.24
N ARG A 656 39.78 -32.34 22.68
CA ARG A 656 39.61 -31.60 23.97
C ARG A 656 40.76 -30.75 24.54
N LEU A 657 40.45 -29.47 24.84
CA LEU A 657 40.04 -29.05 26.20
C LEU A 657 39.46 -27.62 26.20
N ASP A 658 38.82 -27.23 27.31
CA ASP A 658 37.93 -26.07 27.44
C ASP A 658 38.62 -24.75 27.82
N VAL A 659 37.93 -23.61 27.61
CA VAL A 659 37.50 -22.64 28.66
C VAL A 659 36.77 -21.41 28.06
N ILE A 660 35.50 -21.25 28.46
CA ILE A 660 34.70 -20.02 28.70
C ILE A 660 34.87 -18.79 27.78
N GLY A 661 33.78 -18.34 27.13
CA GLY A 661 33.72 -17.02 26.48
C GLY A 661 32.48 -16.70 25.60
N LEU A 662 31.25 -16.91 26.09
CA LEU A 662 30.02 -16.70 25.31
C LEU A 662 29.46 -15.27 25.38
N PRO A 663 29.24 -14.61 24.23
CA PRO A 663 28.11 -13.70 24.00
C PRO A 663 27.01 -14.38 23.17
N TYR A 664 25.74 -14.01 23.41
CA TYR A 664 24.57 -14.60 22.76
C TYR A 664 24.60 -14.47 21.22
N ARG A 665 24.32 -15.57 20.51
CA ARG A 665 23.86 -15.56 19.11
C ARG A 665 22.38 -15.92 19.04
N SER A 666 21.56 -15.02 18.50
CA SER A 666 20.18 -15.34 18.10
C SER A 666 20.21 -16.23 16.86
N HIS A 667 19.74 -17.47 16.97
CA HIS A 667 19.63 -18.38 15.84
C HIS A 667 18.42 -18.03 14.95
N SER A 668 18.66 -17.96 13.64
CA SER A 668 17.62 -17.70 12.63
C SER A 668 16.66 -18.90 12.51
N ALA A 669 15.41 -18.71 12.88
CA ALA A 669 14.37 -19.74 12.76
C ALA A 669 13.79 -19.79 11.33
N ILE A 670 14.40 -20.61 10.46
CA ILE A 670 13.78 -21.05 9.21
C ILE A 670 13.87 -22.57 9.13
N GLN A 671 12.85 -23.24 9.68
CA GLN A 671 12.48 -24.62 9.36
C GLN A 671 11.01 -24.64 8.95
N SER A 672 10.66 -25.44 7.95
CA SER A 672 9.35 -25.41 7.28
C SER A 672 8.25 -26.10 8.09
N PRO A 673 7.05 -25.50 8.30
CA PRO A 673 6.02 -26.06 9.19
C PRO A 673 5.34 -27.38 8.75
N HIS A 674 5.72 -27.95 7.61
CA HIS A 674 4.99 -29.06 6.98
C HIS A 674 5.19 -30.40 7.70
N ASP A 675 6.43 -30.72 8.08
CA ASP A 675 6.79 -32.05 8.59
C ASP A 675 6.45 -32.24 10.07
N GLU A 676 6.32 -31.14 10.82
CA GLU A 676 5.91 -31.14 12.22
C GLU A 676 4.41 -31.44 12.36
N PHE A 677 3.59 -30.93 11.43
CA PHE A 677 2.16 -31.20 11.38
C PHE A 677 1.84 -32.67 11.07
N GLN A 678 2.60 -33.30 10.16
CA GLN A 678 2.43 -34.73 9.86
C GLN A 678 2.79 -35.64 11.05
N ARG A 679 3.84 -35.32 11.82
CA ARG A 679 4.21 -36.09 13.03
C ARG A 679 3.10 -36.09 14.08
N HIS A 680 2.44 -34.96 14.31
CA HIS A 680 1.35 -34.85 15.27
C HIS A 680 0.07 -35.60 14.86
N ILE A 681 -0.16 -35.81 13.56
CA ILE A 681 -1.27 -36.65 13.07
C ILE A 681 -0.95 -38.13 13.30
N THR A 682 0.25 -38.59 12.95
CA THR A 682 0.66 -39.99 13.12
C THR A 682 0.67 -40.43 14.60
N GLN A 683 1.09 -39.55 15.52
CA GLN A 683 1.08 -39.85 16.96
C GLN A 683 -0.34 -39.94 17.59
N ARG A 684 -1.40 -39.52 16.88
CA ARG A 684 -2.79 -39.60 17.38
C ARG A 684 -3.58 -40.81 16.86
N GLN A 685 -2.96 -41.70 16.09
CA GLN A 685 -3.61 -42.92 15.58
C GLN A 685 -3.02 -44.23 16.16
N ALA A 686 -2.10 -44.13 17.14
CA ALA A 686 -1.39 -45.26 17.73
C ALA A 686 -1.79 -45.57 19.20
N PHE A 687 -3.10 -45.50 19.51
CA PHE A 687 -3.65 -45.91 20.82
C PHE A 687 -5.11 -46.39 20.70
N PHE A 688 -5.33 -47.53 20.02
CA PHE A 688 -6.52 -48.37 20.14
C PHE A 688 -6.14 -49.82 19.83
N PHE A 689 -6.73 -50.77 20.56
CA PHE A 689 -6.22 -52.14 20.83
C PHE A 689 -4.90 -52.13 21.63
N ASP A 690 -4.65 -53.04 22.57
CA ASP A 690 -5.34 -54.32 22.86
C ASP A 690 -5.80 -54.46 24.34
N ASP A 691 -6.45 -55.57 24.70
CA ASP A 691 -7.33 -55.72 25.88
C ASP A 691 -6.78 -56.58 27.06
N GLN A 692 -7.37 -56.37 28.26
CA GLN A 692 -7.35 -57.16 29.53
C GLN A 692 -6.03 -57.58 30.23
N THR A 693 -5.91 -57.24 31.52
CA THR A 693 -6.04 -58.16 32.70
C THR A 693 -5.57 -57.48 34.00
N GLY A 694 -5.88 -58.03 35.18
CA GLY A 694 -5.05 -57.82 36.39
C GLY A 694 -5.60 -56.98 37.57
N SER A 695 -6.56 -57.54 38.29
CA SER A 695 -6.89 -57.37 39.72
C SER A 695 -5.98 -56.55 40.69
N SER A 696 -6.66 -55.76 41.56
CA SER A 696 -6.47 -55.62 43.04
C SER A 696 -5.31 -54.83 43.71
N VAL A 697 -5.72 -54.12 44.79
CA VAL A 697 -5.04 -53.84 46.08
C VAL A 697 -3.88 -52.79 46.07
N LEU A 698 -4.01 -51.59 46.66
CA LEU A 698 -4.17 -51.13 48.08
C LEU A 698 -2.82 -50.80 48.77
N GLU A 699 -2.82 -49.69 49.53
CA GLU A 699 -1.80 -49.26 50.53
C GLU A 699 -0.46 -48.67 50.01
N ARG A 700 0.20 -47.68 50.65
CA ARG A 700 -0.15 -46.75 51.77
C ARG A 700 0.86 -45.57 51.86
N LEU A 701 0.38 -44.38 52.27
CA LEU A 701 1.06 -43.37 53.13
C LEU A 701 2.40 -42.73 52.64
N SER A 702 2.91 -41.58 53.11
CA SER A 702 2.52 -40.46 54.02
C SER A 702 3.63 -39.38 53.94
N THR A 703 3.55 -38.08 54.27
CA THR A 703 2.56 -37.00 54.60
C THR A 703 3.40 -35.68 54.63
N LEU A 704 2.94 -34.44 54.84
CA LEU A 704 1.66 -33.78 55.19
C LEU A 704 1.24 -32.85 53.99
N ASN A 705 0.26 -31.93 53.93
CA ASN A 705 -0.57 -31.10 54.86
C ASN A 705 0.22 -30.03 55.67
N PHE A 706 -0.30 -28.89 56.13
CA PHE A 706 -1.61 -28.21 55.99
C PHE A 706 -1.39 -26.85 55.25
N VAL A 707 -2.30 -26.23 54.48
CA VAL A 707 -3.75 -25.99 54.60
C VAL A 707 -4.13 -24.94 55.64
N GLU A 708 -4.53 -23.74 55.18
CA GLU A 708 -5.77 -23.10 55.61
C GLU A 708 -6.22 -22.02 54.60
N GLY A 709 -7.50 -21.68 54.62
CA GLY A 709 -8.17 -20.67 53.81
C GLY A 709 -9.61 -20.51 54.31
N ASN A 710 -10.37 -19.55 53.77
CA ASN A 710 -11.82 -19.48 53.97
C ASN A 710 -12.50 -18.68 52.86
N ASP A 711 -13.67 -19.17 52.44
CA ASP A 711 -14.69 -18.47 51.64
C ASP A 711 -15.48 -17.48 52.56
N GLU A 712 -16.58 -16.79 52.22
CA GLU A 712 -17.71 -17.14 51.35
C GLU A 712 -18.66 -15.92 51.15
N ASN A 713 -19.64 -16.06 50.24
CA ASN A 713 -20.87 -15.24 50.07
C ASN A 713 -20.75 -13.83 49.43
N ALA A 714 -21.73 -13.32 48.68
CA ALA A 714 -23.08 -13.81 48.34
C ALA A 714 -23.52 -13.52 46.88
N LEU A 715 -24.59 -14.17 46.41
CA LEU A 715 -25.22 -13.97 45.10
C LEU A 715 -26.24 -12.81 45.10
N ARG A 716 -26.45 -12.12 43.96
CA ARG A 716 -27.69 -12.24 43.14
C ARG A 716 -27.81 -11.28 41.92
N ILE A 717 -27.97 -11.90 40.74
CA ILE A 717 -29.07 -11.69 39.76
C ILE A 717 -29.65 -10.27 39.58
N HIS A 718 -29.49 -9.67 38.38
CA HIS A 718 -30.64 -9.44 37.46
C HIS A 718 -30.25 -8.88 36.09
N SER A 719 -30.57 -9.63 35.03
CA SER A 719 -30.75 -9.08 33.68
C SER A 719 -32.16 -8.48 33.55
N ARG A 720 -32.29 -7.38 32.79
CA ARG A 720 -33.59 -6.81 32.40
C ARG A 720 -33.69 -6.66 30.88
N ILE A 721 -34.46 -7.57 30.28
CA ILE A 721 -35.09 -7.34 28.98
C ILE A 721 -36.46 -6.70 29.29
N ALA A 722 -36.82 -5.64 28.56
CA ALA A 722 -38.16 -5.06 28.61
C ALA A 722 -38.67 -4.84 27.18
N LYS A 723 -39.92 -5.27 26.93
CA LYS A 723 -40.66 -4.98 25.69
C LYS A 723 -41.62 -3.81 25.94
N THR A 724 -41.94 -3.09 24.86
CA THR A 724 -43.06 -2.14 24.81
C THR A 724 -44.33 -2.85 24.28
N PRO A 725 -45.48 -2.18 24.10
CA PRO A 725 -46.34 -1.77 25.21
C PRO A 725 -47.83 -2.18 24.98
N SER A 726 -48.69 -1.98 26.00
CA SER A 726 -50.15 -1.95 25.82
C SER A 726 -50.83 -1.16 26.94
N ASP A 727 -51.59 -0.15 26.55
CA ASP A 727 -52.79 0.44 27.16
C ASP A 727 -52.98 0.37 28.70
N PHE A 728 -53.00 1.53 29.36
CA PHE A 728 -54.20 2.03 30.06
C PHE A 728 -54.01 3.47 30.59
N HIS A 729 -54.93 4.36 30.20
CA HIS A 729 -55.13 5.76 30.63
C HIS A 729 -54.03 6.80 30.35
#